data_AF-A0A6J3R6Q4-F1
#
_entry.id   AF-A0A6J3R6Q4-F1
#
_cell.length_a   1.000
_cell.length_b   1.000
_cell.length_c   1.000
_cell.angle_alpha   90.00
_cell.angle_beta   90.00
_cell.angle_gamma   90.00
#
_symmetry.space_group_name_H-M   'P 1'
#
loop_
_entity.id
_entity.type
_entity.pdbx_description
1 polymer ?
#
loop_
_entity_poly.entity_id
_entity_poly.type
_entity_poly.pdbx_seq_one_letter_code
_entity_poly.pdbx_strand_id
1 'polypeptide(L)'
;MAGTAQVHLRPAEVTGRELCLKYLTTKEHFHEFLEAKGQEKPRQETEAGDPAGNDLDEPEAKRIRLEDGQTEDRQTEEAVEPGEQPQAQKRARGQNKCRPHVKPTHYDKNKLCPSLVQESAAKCFYGDRCRFLHDVGRYLETKPADLGPHCVLFETFGRCPYGVTCRFAGAHLGPEGQNLVKEGLVQAPPIRNGLDKVLQQQLRKRKIHFKRAEQALRQLSKGQLPGPTPKATVPEIMEAEGAPGQDNCDAQQAPQGPGTVPPPRGPLRTCGPLTDEDVVRLQPCEKKRLDISGKLYLAPLTTCGNLPFRRVCKRFGADVTCGEMAVCINLLQGQTSEWALLKRHPCEDVFGVQLEGAFPDTMTKCAELLNRTIEVDFVDINVGCPIDLVYKKGGGCALMNRSAKFQQIVRGMNQVLDVPLTVKLRTGIHERTNLAHRLLPELRDWGAALVTLHGRSREQRYTKLADWRYIEQCVTAASPMPLFGNGDILSYEDANRAMQTGVAGIMIARGALLKPWLFTEIKEQRHWDISSSERLDILRDFAHYGLEHWGSDTQGVEKTRRFLLEWLSFLCRYVPVGLLERLPQRINERPPYYLGRDYLETLMASQKAADWIRISEMLLGPVPPNFVFLPKHKANAYK
;
A
#
# COMPACT_ATOMS: atom_id res chain seq x y z
N MET A 1 -59.59 1.52 32.17
CA MET A 1 -59.94 0.64 31.03
C MET A 1 -59.14 1.07 29.82
N ALA A 2 -58.65 0.08 29.07
CA ALA A 2 -58.00 0.15 27.75
C ALA A 2 -56.64 0.88 27.66
N GLY A 3 -55.58 0.08 27.86
CA GLY A 3 -54.24 0.39 27.37
C GLY A 3 -54.13 0.16 25.86
N THR A 4 -53.35 1.00 25.20
CA THR A 4 -52.98 0.89 23.79
C THR A 4 -51.58 0.29 23.69
N ALA A 5 -51.50 -0.89 23.08
CA ALA A 5 -50.32 -1.73 23.01
C ALA A 5 -49.21 -1.07 22.17
N GLN A 6 -48.02 -0.98 22.74
CA GLN A 6 -46.77 -0.85 22.00
C GLN A 6 -46.59 -2.08 21.11
N VAL A 7 -46.64 -1.89 19.80
CA VAL A 7 -46.24 -2.91 18.83
C VAL A 7 -44.72 -3.02 18.91
N HIS A 8 -44.24 -4.00 19.68
CA HIS A 8 -42.88 -4.53 19.55
C HIS A 8 -42.73 -5.14 18.15
N LEU A 9 -42.00 -4.43 17.28
CA LEU A 9 -41.48 -5.02 16.06
C LEU A 9 -40.45 -6.08 16.45
N ARG A 10 -40.81 -7.35 16.26
CA ARG A 10 -39.88 -8.48 16.31
C ARG A 10 -38.77 -8.26 15.27
N PRO A 11 -37.52 -8.68 15.53
CA PRO A 11 -36.48 -8.67 14.52
C PRO A 11 -36.92 -9.59 13.38
N ALA A 12 -37.19 -9.02 12.20
CA ALA A 12 -37.43 -9.80 11.00
C ALA A 12 -36.21 -10.68 10.72
N GLU A 13 -36.51 -11.94 10.40
CA GLU A 13 -35.58 -12.99 10.06
C GLU A 13 -34.63 -12.55 8.93
N VAL A 14 -33.36 -12.91 9.09
CA VAL A 14 -32.33 -12.78 8.05
C VAL A 14 -32.57 -13.89 7.04
N THR A 15 -33.37 -13.60 6.02
CA THR A 15 -33.53 -14.44 4.82
C THR A 15 -33.34 -13.55 3.58
N GLY A 16 -32.45 -13.97 2.69
CA GLY A 16 -32.20 -13.35 1.37
C GLY A 16 -30.91 -12.52 1.25
N ARG A 17 -29.79 -13.17 0.92
CA ARG A 17 -28.56 -12.53 0.43
C ARG A 17 -28.58 -12.63 -1.10
N GLU A 18 -29.26 -11.74 -1.79
CA GLU A 18 -29.75 -12.12 -3.11
C GLU A 18 -29.00 -11.42 -4.26
N LEU A 19 -28.10 -12.19 -4.89
CA LEU A 19 -27.85 -12.08 -6.33
C LEU A 19 -29.17 -12.35 -7.04
N CYS A 20 -29.39 -11.75 -8.22
CA CYS A 20 -30.60 -12.06 -8.99
C CYS A 20 -30.65 -13.58 -9.26
N LEU A 21 -31.78 -14.21 -8.93
CA LEU A 21 -31.96 -15.67 -8.96
C LEU A 21 -31.50 -16.33 -10.27
N LYS A 22 -31.69 -15.64 -11.41
CA LYS A 22 -31.30 -16.13 -12.74
C LYS A 22 -29.79 -16.37 -12.94
N TYR A 23 -28.93 -15.79 -12.10
CA TYR A 23 -27.47 -15.98 -12.17
C TYR A 23 -26.95 -16.99 -11.15
N LEU A 24 -27.78 -17.41 -10.19
CA LEU A 24 -27.37 -18.36 -9.17
C LEU A 24 -27.06 -19.72 -9.79
N THR A 25 -26.05 -20.39 -9.25
CA THR A 25 -25.67 -21.72 -9.70
C THR A 25 -25.08 -22.56 -8.57
N THR A 26 -24.90 -23.85 -8.80
CA THR A 26 -24.18 -24.75 -7.89
C THR A 26 -22.68 -24.63 -8.09
N LYS A 27 -21.90 -25.06 -7.10
CA LYS A 27 -20.44 -25.05 -7.18
C LYS A 27 -19.94 -25.94 -8.32
N GLU A 28 -20.58 -27.09 -8.49
CA GLU A 28 -20.27 -28.11 -9.49
C GLU A 28 -20.47 -27.52 -10.88
N HIS A 29 -21.66 -26.97 -11.15
CA HIS A 29 -21.98 -26.36 -12.44
C HIS A 29 -21.11 -25.14 -12.75
N PHE A 30 -20.79 -24.31 -11.74
CA PHE A 30 -19.84 -23.20 -11.90
C PHE A 30 -18.47 -23.67 -12.41
N HIS A 31 -17.95 -24.76 -11.85
CA HIS A 31 -16.64 -25.28 -12.25
C HIS A 31 -16.68 -26.04 -13.57
N GLU A 32 -17.74 -26.82 -13.82
CA GLU A 32 -17.97 -27.47 -15.11
C GLU A 32 -18.04 -26.45 -16.25
N PHE A 33 -18.76 -25.34 -16.05
CA PHE A 33 -18.84 -24.25 -17.02
C PHE A 33 -17.44 -23.67 -17.34
N LEU A 34 -16.61 -23.44 -16.33
CA LEU A 34 -15.25 -22.91 -16.52
C LEU A 34 -14.31 -23.89 -17.22
N GLU A 35 -14.46 -25.19 -16.94
CA GLU A 35 -13.68 -26.26 -17.55
C GLU A 35 -14.07 -26.45 -19.02
N ALA A 36 -15.37 -26.56 -19.32
CA ALA A 36 -15.89 -26.73 -20.67
C ALA A 36 -15.51 -25.55 -21.58
N LYS A 37 -15.76 -24.32 -21.14
CA LYS A 37 -15.42 -23.12 -21.93
C LYS A 37 -13.93 -22.79 -21.95
N GLY A 38 -13.19 -23.28 -20.97
CA GLY A 38 -11.73 -23.14 -20.95
C GLY A 38 -11.00 -24.01 -21.98
N GLN A 39 -11.62 -25.10 -22.43
CA GLN A 39 -11.07 -26.02 -23.44
C GLN A 39 -11.39 -25.59 -24.88
N GLU A 40 -12.35 -24.69 -25.09
CA GLU A 40 -12.54 -24.02 -26.37
C GLU A 40 -11.34 -23.09 -26.64
N LYS A 41 -10.32 -23.58 -27.37
CA LYS A 41 -9.27 -22.72 -27.92
C LYS A 41 -9.92 -21.57 -28.70
N PRO A 42 -9.39 -20.33 -28.65
CA PRO A 42 -9.88 -19.27 -29.52
C PRO A 42 -9.69 -19.73 -30.96
N ARG A 43 -10.78 -19.86 -31.72
CA ARG A 43 -10.70 -20.10 -33.16
C ARG A 43 -10.06 -18.86 -33.77
N GLN A 44 -8.81 -18.99 -34.22
CA GLN A 44 -8.27 -18.09 -35.24
C GLN A 44 -9.06 -18.40 -36.51
N GLU A 45 -9.75 -17.40 -37.05
CA GLU A 45 -10.27 -17.42 -38.41
C GLU A 45 -9.06 -17.43 -39.36
N THR A 46 -8.74 -18.60 -39.91
CA THR A 46 -7.97 -18.74 -41.14
C THR A 46 -8.71 -19.72 -42.03
N GLU A 47 -9.10 -19.23 -43.20
CA GLU A 47 -9.80 -19.99 -44.24
C GLU A 47 -8.90 -21.08 -44.88
N ALA A 48 -9.56 -22.21 -45.19
CA ALA A 48 -9.40 -23.15 -46.30
C ALA A 48 -8.22 -24.17 -46.39
N GLY A 49 -8.64 -25.46 -46.37
CA GLY A 49 -8.12 -26.64 -47.12
C GLY A 49 -6.93 -27.41 -46.52
N ASP A 50 -6.85 -28.74 -46.41
CA ASP A 50 -7.64 -29.93 -46.81
C ASP A 50 -7.08 -31.13 -45.97
N PRO A 51 -7.70 -32.34 -45.94
CA PRO A 51 -7.51 -33.34 -44.89
C PRO A 51 -6.47 -34.43 -45.22
N ALA A 52 -5.72 -34.88 -44.22
CA ALA A 52 -5.19 -36.25 -44.14
C ALA A 52 -4.76 -36.56 -42.70
N GLY A 53 -5.26 -37.66 -42.16
CA GLY A 53 -5.01 -38.10 -40.78
C GLY A 53 -3.69 -38.85 -40.58
N ASN A 54 -3.31 -38.97 -39.31
CA ASN A 54 -3.03 -40.25 -38.66
C ASN A 54 -2.77 -40.04 -37.16
N ASP A 55 -3.52 -40.78 -36.35
CA ASP A 55 -3.36 -40.94 -34.91
C ASP A 55 -2.04 -41.61 -34.55
N LEU A 56 -1.36 -41.13 -33.50
CA LEU A 56 -0.50 -41.92 -32.62
C LEU A 56 -0.52 -41.35 -31.19
N ASP A 57 -0.69 -42.28 -30.25
CA ASP A 57 -1.06 -42.14 -28.84
C ASP A 57 -0.08 -41.37 -27.91
N GLU A 58 -0.65 -40.67 -26.92
CA GLU A 58 0.03 -40.21 -25.69
C GLU A 58 -0.50 -40.99 -24.46
N PRO A 59 0.33 -41.39 -23.49
CA PRO A 59 -0.05 -42.34 -22.44
C PRO A 59 -0.86 -41.72 -21.28
N GLU A 60 -1.77 -42.53 -20.74
CA GLU A 60 -2.74 -42.18 -19.68
C GLU A 60 -2.11 -41.69 -18.36
N ALA A 61 -2.60 -40.53 -17.89
CA ALA A 61 -2.38 -40.07 -16.53
C ALA A 61 -3.36 -40.76 -15.55
N LYS A 62 -2.78 -41.46 -14.56
CA LYS A 62 -3.47 -42.18 -13.48
C LYS A 62 -4.48 -41.31 -12.73
N ARG A 63 -5.75 -41.76 -12.71
CA ARG A 63 -6.83 -41.26 -11.85
C ARG A 63 -6.53 -41.56 -10.38
N ILE A 64 -6.66 -40.56 -9.50
CA ILE A 64 -6.78 -40.76 -8.05
C ILE A 64 -8.23 -40.51 -7.65
N ARG A 65 -8.83 -41.51 -7.00
CA ARG A 65 -10.21 -41.56 -6.49
C ARG A 65 -10.48 -40.45 -5.46
N LEU A 66 -11.66 -39.85 -5.57
CA LEU A 66 -12.32 -39.04 -4.55
C LEU A 66 -13.15 -39.99 -3.66
N GLU A 67 -13.06 -39.86 -2.34
CA GLU A 67 -14.01 -40.47 -1.41
C GLU A 67 -14.76 -39.37 -0.64
N ASP A 68 -16.07 -39.47 -0.73
CA ASP A 68 -17.08 -38.64 -0.07
C ASP A 68 -17.22 -39.03 1.40
N GLY A 69 -17.38 -38.03 2.27
CA GLY A 69 -17.65 -38.24 3.69
C GLY A 69 -19.13 -38.06 4.01
N GLN A 70 -19.77 -39.12 4.50
CA GLN A 70 -20.98 -39.06 5.31
C GLN A 70 -20.67 -39.52 6.75
N THR A 71 -21.27 -38.79 7.68
CA THR A 71 -21.20 -38.92 9.15
C THR A 71 -22.06 -40.06 9.68
N GLU A 72 -21.63 -40.74 10.76
CA GLU A 72 -22.49 -41.12 11.89
C GLU A 72 -21.70 -41.56 13.14
N ASP A 73 -22.23 -41.23 14.32
CA ASP A 73 -21.74 -41.53 15.67
C ASP A 73 -21.90 -43.02 16.04
N ARG A 74 -20.94 -43.59 16.80
CA ARG A 74 -21.17 -44.38 18.04
C ARG A 74 -19.87 -44.94 18.64
N GLN A 75 -19.89 -45.04 19.98
CA GLN A 75 -18.82 -45.50 20.89
C GLN A 75 -18.63 -47.03 20.86
N THR A 76 -17.38 -47.50 20.91
CA THR A 76 -16.91 -48.56 21.83
C THR A 76 -15.37 -48.69 21.82
N GLU A 77 -14.82 -49.00 22.99
CA GLU A 77 -13.40 -49.27 23.27
C GLU A 77 -12.98 -50.66 22.74
N GLU A 78 -11.75 -50.80 22.23
CA GLU A 78 -10.77 -51.86 22.59
C GLU A 78 -9.45 -51.73 21.80
N ALA A 79 -8.38 -52.26 22.40
CA ALA A 79 -6.96 -52.03 22.12
C ALA A 79 -6.38 -52.83 20.93
N VAL A 80 -5.21 -52.42 20.39
CA VAL A 80 -4.02 -53.24 20.00
C VAL A 80 -2.98 -52.45 19.17
N GLU A 81 -1.73 -52.47 19.68
CA GLU A 81 -0.35 -52.43 19.07
C GLU A 81 0.18 -51.30 18.14
N PRO A 82 1.52 -51.01 18.18
CA PRO A 82 2.13 -49.78 17.68
C PRO A 82 2.65 -49.91 16.24
N GLY A 83 1.96 -49.25 15.29
CA GLY A 83 2.37 -49.12 13.89
C GLY A 83 2.68 -47.66 13.52
N GLU A 84 3.76 -47.47 12.77
CA GLU A 84 4.40 -46.21 12.36
C GLU A 84 3.43 -45.04 12.04
N GLN A 85 3.67 -43.89 12.68
CA GLN A 85 2.94 -42.65 12.38
C GLN A 85 3.26 -42.14 10.96
N PRO A 86 2.26 -41.94 10.08
CA PRO A 86 2.46 -41.17 8.86
C PRO A 86 2.68 -39.70 9.25
N GLN A 87 3.80 -39.11 8.84
CA GLN A 87 4.03 -37.67 8.97
C GLN A 87 2.89 -36.92 8.26
N ALA A 88 1.97 -36.39 9.05
CA ALA A 88 0.90 -35.53 8.57
C ALA A 88 1.51 -34.37 7.77
N GLN A 89 1.31 -34.37 6.45
CA GLN A 89 1.66 -33.24 5.59
C GLN A 89 0.90 -32.01 6.09
N LYS A 90 1.61 -31.12 6.78
CA LYS A 90 1.07 -29.85 7.25
C LYS A 90 0.58 -29.06 6.05
N ARG A 91 -0.75 -28.99 5.88
CA ARG A 91 -1.40 -28.14 4.88
C ARG A 91 -0.82 -26.73 4.96
N ALA A 92 -0.30 -26.21 3.84
CA ALA A 92 0.23 -24.85 3.75
C ALA A 92 -0.88 -23.83 4.08
N ARG A 93 -0.86 -23.30 5.31
CA ARG A 93 -1.84 -22.32 5.80
C ARG A 93 -1.32 -20.90 5.52
N GLY A 94 -2.16 -20.11 4.86
CA GLY A 94 -1.87 -18.71 4.53
C GLY A 94 -1.98 -17.83 5.77
N GLN A 95 -0.83 -17.56 6.37
CA GLN A 95 -0.51 -16.41 7.23
C GLN A 95 0.99 -16.52 7.55
N ASN A 96 1.87 -15.93 6.71
CA ASN A 96 3.33 -15.75 6.91
C ASN A 96 4.18 -16.90 7.53
N LYS A 97 3.64 -18.10 7.72
CA LYS A 97 4.29 -19.27 8.31
C LYS A 97 4.35 -20.36 7.26
N CYS A 98 5.53 -20.95 7.07
CA CYS A 98 5.78 -22.07 6.16
C CYS A 98 5.41 -21.82 4.69
N ARG A 99 5.60 -20.60 4.16
CA ARG A 99 5.55 -20.41 2.70
C ARG A 99 6.81 -21.07 2.12
N PRO A 100 6.70 -21.95 1.10
CA PRO A 100 7.88 -22.46 0.41
C PRO A 100 8.69 -21.26 -0.06
N HIS A 101 9.98 -21.23 0.26
CA HIS A 101 10.87 -20.31 -0.40
C HIS A 101 10.94 -20.78 -1.85
N VAL A 102 10.14 -20.15 -2.72
CA VAL A 102 10.29 -20.32 -4.16
C VAL A 102 11.65 -19.71 -4.48
N LYS A 103 12.70 -20.53 -4.48
CA LYS A 103 13.93 -20.19 -5.18
C LYS A 103 13.50 -20.04 -6.64
N PRO A 104 13.94 -18.99 -7.36
CA PRO A 104 13.75 -18.93 -8.80
C PRO A 104 14.51 -20.10 -9.43
N THR A 105 13.87 -21.26 -9.47
CA THR A 105 14.39 -22.45 -10.12
C THR A 105 14.25 -22.19 -11.60
N HIS A 106 15.38 -22.03 -12.28
CA HIS A 106 15.62 -22.20 -13.72
C HIS A 106 16.17 -20.98 -14.50
N TYR A 107 16.02 -19.73 -14.04
CA TYR A 107 16.42 -18.55 -14.84
C TYR A 107 17.92 -18.19 -14.82
N ASP A 108 18.76 -18.95 -14.11
CA ASP A 108 20.11 -18.52 -13.71
C ASP A 108 21.28 -19.23 -14.40
N LYS A 109 21.06 -20.30 -15.19
CA LYS A 109 22.19 -21.05 -15.79
C LYS A 109 22.93 -20.25 -16.87
N ASN A 110 22.20 -19.45 -17.66
CA ASN A 110 22.69 -18.77 -18.86
C ASN A 110 22.35 -17.27 -18.84
N LYS A 111 22.63 -16.55 -17.74
CA LYS A 111 22.38 -15.11 -17.69
C LYS A 111 23.39 -14.33 -18.54
N LEU A 112 22.88 -13.42 -19.37
CA LEU A 112 23.71 -12.47 -20.09
C LEU A 112 24.37 -11.48 -19.12
N CYS A 113 25.60 -11.09 -19.43
CA CYS A 113 26.36 -10.14 -18.65
C CYS A 113 25.62 -8.79 -18.54
N PRO A 114 25.37 -8.25 -17.32
CA PRO A 114 24.66 -6.99 -17.16
C PRO A 114 25.29 -5.79 -17.89
N SER A 115 26.60 -5.82 -18.10
CA SER A 115 27.34 -4.81 -18.88
C SER A 115 26.88 -4.77 -20.34
N LEU A 116 26.49 -5.92 -20.91
CA LEU A 116 25.98 -6.02 -22.28
C LEU A 116 24.50 -5.64 -22.36
N VAL A 117 23.71 -5.98 -21.33
CA VAL A 117 22.28 -5.63 -21.26
C VAL A 117 22.08 -4.12 -21.19
N GLN A 118 22.93 -3.41 -20.44
CA GLN A 118 22.76 -1.98 -20.18
C GLN A 118 23.42 -1.08 -21.23
N GLU A 119 24.14 -1.64 -22.21
CA GLU A 119 24.98 -0.92 -23.21
C GLU A 119 25.99 0.07 -22.59
N SER A 120 26.08 0.13 -21.25
CA SER A 120 26.80 1.16 -20.48
C SER A 120 28.28 0.84 -20.31
N ALA A 121 28.71 -0.36 -20.68
CA ALA A 121 30.11 -0.71 -20.80
C ALA A 121 30.29 -1.61 -22.03
N ALA A 122 30.84 -1.04 -23.10
CA ALA A 122 31.20 -1.77 -24.33
C ALA A 122 32.16 -2.97 -24.06
N LYS A 123 32.71 -3.09 -22.85
CA LYS A 123 33.49 -4.22 -22.36
C LYS A 123 33.05 -4.60 -20.95
N CYS A 124 32.92 -5.90 -20.68
CA CYS A 124 32.65 -6.38 -19.33
C CYS A 124 33.80 -6.02 -18.38
N PHE A 125 33.48 -5.43 -17.23
CA PHE A 125 34.47 -5.10 -16.19
C PHE A 125 35.29 -6.31 -15.72
N TYR A 126 34.69 -7.51 -15.74
CA TYR A 126 35.32 -8.74 -15.27
C TYR A 126 36.05 -9.52 -16.37
N GLY A 127 35.90 -9.11 -17.65
CA GLY A 127 36.50 -9.80 -18.80
C GLY A 127 36.23 -11.30 -18.80
N ASP A 128 37.27 -12.09 -19.03
CA ASP A 128 37.20 -13.56 -19.11
C ASP A 128 36.89 -14.25 -17.78
N ARG A 129 37.03 -13.53 -16.65
CA ARG A 129 36.64 -14.04 -15.31
C ARG A 129 35.16 -13.85 -15.02
N CYS A 130 34.41 -13.27 -15.94
CA CYS A 130 33.00 -13.04 -15.76
C CYS A 130 32.21 -14.35 -15.86
N ARG A 131 31.44 -14.66 -14.83
CA ARG A 131 30.60 -15.87 -14.77
C ARG A 131 29.36 -15.84 -15.68
N PHE A 132 29.11 -14.73 -16.38
CA PHE A 132 27.93 -14.51 -17.20
C PHE A 132 28.25 -14.69 -18.68
N LEU A 133 27.23 -14.98 -19.50
CA LEU A 133 27.41 -15.10 -20.94
C LEU A 133 27.75 -13.75 -21.58
N HIS A 134 28.68 -13.74 -22.53
CA HIS A 134 29.00 -12.59 -23.38
C HIS A 134 28.54 -12.75 -24.83
N ASP A 135 28.06 -13.94 -25.19
CA ASP A 135 27.53 -14.25 -26.50
C ASP A 135 26.02 -14.01 -26.52
N VAL A 136 25.60 -12.99 -27.26
CA VAL A 136 24.18 -12.61 -27.40
C VAL A 136 23.42 -13.63 -28.23
N GLY A 137 24.02 -14.20 -29.28
CA GLY A 137 23.38 -15.21 -30.13
C GLY A 137 23.04 -16.46 -29.33
N ARG A 138 24.03 -17.00 -28.60
CA ARG A 138 23.82 -18.14 -27.69
C ARG A 138 22.81 -17.84 -26.59
N TYR A 139 22.75 -16.60 -26.10
CA TYR A 139 21.71 -16.22 -25.14
C TYR A 139 20.32 -16.28 -25.77
N LEU A 140 20.14 -15.70 -26.96
CA LEU A 140 18.86 -15.68 -27.69
C LEU A 140 18.35 -17.09 -28.01
N GLU A 141 19.23 -18.03 -28.37
CA GLU A 141 18.89 -19.44 -28.58
C GLU A 141 18.30 -20.11 -27.33
N THR A 142 18.77 -19.72 -26.14
CA THR A 142 18.31 -20.29 -24.86
C THR A 142 17.17 -19.52 -24.22
N LYS A 143 16.91 -18.31 -24.72
CA LYS A 143 15.83 -17.45 -24.25
C LYS A 143 14.49 -18.03 -24.71
N PRO A 144 13.48 -18.13 -23.84
CA PRO A 144 12.16 -18.60 -24.28
C PRO A 144 11.59 -17.69 -25.38
N ALA A 145 10.65 -18.19 -26.19
CA ALA A 145 9.99 -17.39 -27.24
C ALA A 145 9.33 -16.13 -26.66
N ASP A 146 9.25 -15.05 -27.43
CA ASP A 146 8.61 -13.81 -26.95
C ASP A 146 7.12 -14.01 -26.65
N LEU A 147 6.61 -13.22 -25.70
CA LEU A 147 5.24 -13.34 -25.19
C LEU A 147 4.21 -12.65 -26.10
N GLY A 148 4.66 -11.81 -27.03
CA GLY A 148 3.80 -11.11 -27.98
C GLY A 148 4.59 -10.16 -28.89
N PRO A 149 3.92 -9.59 -29.90
CA PRO A 149 4.56 -8.75 -30.91
C PRO A 149 4.76 -7.29 -30.47
N HIS A 150 4.22 -6.89 -29.32
CA HIS A 150 4.21 -5.51 -28.83
C HIS A 150 4.98 -5.38 -27.51
N CYS A 151 5.88 -4.41 -27.43
CA CYS A 151 6.62 -4.10 -26.21
C CYS A 151 6.19 -2.75 -25.66
N VAL A 152 5.46 -2.76 -24.54
CA VAL A 152 4.96 -1.55 -23.86
C VAL A 152 6.07 -0.54 -23.59
N LEU A 153 7.25 -1.01 -23.14
CA LEU A 153 8.38 -0.13 -22.86
C LEU A 153 8.92 0.56 -24.11
N PHE A 154 9.05 -0.18 -25.22
CA PHE A 154 9.51 0.39 -26.49
C PHE A 154 8.48 1.33 -27.11
N GLU A 155 7.19 0.98 -27.05
CA GLU A 155 6.12 1.83 -27.58
C GLU A 155 5.95 3.12 -26.79
N THR A 156 6.11 3.06 -25.47
CA THR A 156 5.93 4.23 -24.60
C THR A 156 7.17 5.12 -24.58
N PHE A 157 8.37 4.54 -24.55
CA PHE A 157 9.62 5.28 -24.31
C PHE A 157 10.53 5.37 -25.53
N GLY A 158 10.17 4.73 -26.64
CA GLY A 158 10.99 4.66 -27.85
C GLY A 158 12.23 3.78 -27.73
N ARG A 159 12.58 3.31 -26.53
CA ARG A 159 13.67 2.35 -26.30
C ARG A 159 13.33 1.47 -25.10
N CYS A 160 13.54 0.16 -25.22
CA CYS A 160 13.34 -0.76 -24.11
C CYS A 160 14.64 -0.92 -23.29
N PRO A 161 14.67 -0.57 -21.99
CA PRO A 161 15.90 -0.66 -21.18
C PRO A 161 16.37 -2.10 -20.92
N TYR A 162 15.54 -3.10 -21.24
CA TYR A 162 15.89 -4.52 -21.09
C TYR A 162 16.49 -5.13 -22.37
N GLY A 163 16.41 -4.43 -23.52
CA GLY A 163 17.00 -4.84 -24.79
C GLY A 163 16.77 -6.32 -25.09
N VAL A 164 17.87 -7.05 -25.31
CA VAL A 164 17.86 -8.49 -25.63
C VAL A 164 17.18 -9.38 -24.58
N THR A 165 17.17 -8.96 -23.31
CA THR A 165 16.54 -9.73 -22.21
C THR A 165 15.03 -9.53 -22.11
N CYS A 166 14.47 -8.54 -22.82
CA CYS A 166 13.04 -8.27 -22.87
C CYS A 166 12.26 -9.50 -23.38
N ARG A 167 11.10 -9.79 -22.80
CA ARG A 167 10.20 -10.88 -23.24
C ARG A 167 9.34 -10.52 -24.45
N PHE A 168 9.62 -9.38 -25.06
CA PHE A 168 8.98 -8.81 -26.25
C PHE A 168 10.06 -8.25 -27.18
N ALA A 169 11.25 -8.86 -27.20
CA ALA A 169 12.42 -8.27 -27.83
C ALA A 169 12.30 -8.18 -29.35
N GLY A 170 11.64 -9.13 -30.01
CA GLY A 170 11.37 -9.12 -31.44
C GLY A 170 10.59 -7.88 -31.91
N ALA A 171 9.87 -7.20 -31.00
CA ALA A 171 9.21 -5.93 -31.31
C ALA A 171 10.18 -4.74 -31.49
N HIS A 172 11.42 -4.88 -31.01
CA HIS A 172 12.36 -3.76 -30.88
C HIS A 172 13.84 -4.15 -31.00
N LEU A 173 14.15 -5.34 -31.54
CA LEU A 173 15.52 -5.75 -31.87
C LEU A 173 15.73 -5.73 -33.38
N GLY A 174 16.90 -5.25 -33.81
CA GLY A 174 17.35 -5.33 -35.19
C GLY A 174 17.92 -6.72 -35.54
N PRO A 175 18.34 -6.92 -36.81
CA PRO A 175 18.84 -8.21 -37.31
C PRO A 175 20.04 -8.79 -36.57
N GLU A 176 20.85 -7.93 -35.91
CA GLU A 176 22.05 -8.31 -35.16
C GLU A 176 21.81 -8.34 -33.64
N GLY A 177 20.55 -8.26 -33.19
CA GLY A 177 20.18 -8.21 -31.78
C GLY A 177 20.45 -6.85 -31.10
N GLN A 178 20.67 -5.80 -31.89
CA GLN A 178 20.79 -4.43 -31.40
C GLN A 178 19.43 -3.87 -30.98
N ASN A 179 19.40 -3.09 -29.91
CA ASN A 179 18.18 -2.46 -29.41
C ASN A 179 17.79 -1.25 -30.27
N LEU A 180 16.62 -1.29 -30.88
CA LEU A 180 16.11 -0.21 -31.70
C LEU A 180 15.72 1.00 -30.84
N VAL A 181 15.81 2.19 -31.44
CA VAL A 181 15.45 3.47 -30.82
C VAL A 181 14.49 4.21 -31.74
N LYS A 182 13.33 4.61 -31.21
CA LYS A 182 12.41 5.55 -31.86
C LYS A 182 12.73 6.96 -31.38
N GLU A 183 13.01 7.84 -32.33
CA GLU A 183 13.23 9.26 -32.07
C GLU A 183 11.90 9.95 -31.68
N GLY A 184 11.98 11.02 -30.89
CA GLY A 184 10.82 11.82 -30.48
C GLY A 184 10.05 11.34 -29.24
N LEU A 185 10.45 10.22 -28.62
CA LEU A 185 9.87 9.73 -27.35
C LEU A 185 10.84 9.87 -26.17
N VAL A 186 10.28 9.92 -24.95
CA VAL A 186 11.05 9.99 -23.70
C VAL A 186 11.76 8.66 -23.46
N GLN A 187 13.09 8.64 -23.51
CA GLN A 187 13.90 7.41 -23.57
C GLN A 187 13.96 6.58 -22.26
N ALA A 188 13.21 6.94 -21.21
CA ALA A 188 13.16 6.18 -19.96
C ALA A 188 11.88 6.42 -19.14
N PRO A 189 11.41 5.42 -18.38
CA PRO A 189 10.33 5.59 -17.42
C PRO A 189 10.63 6.68 -16.39
N PRO A 190 9.75 7.68 -16.19
CA PRO A 190 10.01 8.82 -15.31
C PRO A 190 9.71 8.50 -13.83
N ILE A 191 10.00 7.27 -13.37
CA ILE A 191 9.78 6.85 -11.99
C ILE A 191 10.83 7.49 -11.07
N ARG A 192 10.37 8.23 -10.06
CA ARG A 192 11.22 8.93 -9.07
C ARG A 192 11.44 8.08 -7.82
N ASN A 193 12.29 8.59 -6.91
CA ASN A 193 12.60 8.00 -5.60
C ASN A 193 13.29 6.61 -5.67
N GLY A 194 14.10 6.38 -6.71
CA GLY A 194 14.94 5.20 -6.80
C GLY A 194 16.07 5.22 -5.77
N LEU A 195 16.44 4.04 -5.25
CA LEU A 195 17.62 3.90 -4.41
C LEU A 195 18.88 3.89 -5.29
N ASP A 196 19.63 4.99 -5.24
CA ASP A 196 20.94 5.08 -5.87
C ASP A 196 21.96 4.10 -5.24
N LYS A 197 22.91 3.61 -6.05
CA LYS A 197 23.94 2.65 -5.61
C LYS A 197 24.91 3.25 -4.60
N VAL A 198 25.27 4.52 -4.74
CA VAL A 198 26.16 5.22 -3.80
C VAL A 198 25.46 5.37 -2.46
N LEU A 199 24.21 5.84 -2.47
CA LEU A 199 23.40 5.95 -1.27
C LEU A 199 23.22 4.59 -0.58
N GLN A 200 22.91 3.53 -1.34
CA GLN A 200 22.79 2.18 -0.80
C GLN A 200 24.08 1.71 -0.11
N GLN A 201 25.24 1.95 -0.72
CA GLN A 201 26.52 1.59 -0.12
C GLN A 201 26.79 2.39 1.16
N GLN A 202 26.46 3.68 1.18
CA GLN A 202 26.60 4.52 2.36
C GLN A 202 25.72 4.03 3.52
N LEU A 203 24.46 3.68 3.25
CA LEU A 203 23.53 3.11 4.23
C LEU A 203 24.06 1.79 4.81
N ARG A 204 24.46 0.85 3.95
CA ARG A 204 24.98 -0.46 4.37
C ARG A 204 26.26 -0.37 5.19
N LYS A 205 27.15 0.58 4.82
CA LYS A 205 28.39 0.86 5.55
C LYS A 205 28.18 1.81 6.74
N ARG A 206 26.94 2.22 7.02
CA ARG A 206 26.57 3.17 8.10
C ARG A 206 27.37 4.48 8.06
N LYS A 207 27.64 5.00 6.85
CA LYS A 207 28.43 6.22 6.61
C LYS A 207 27.59 7.49 6.58
N ILE A 208 26.27 7.38 6.70
CA ILE A 208 25.38 8.55 6.73
C ILE A 208 25.30 9.08 8.15
N HIS A 209 25.65 10.35 8.32
CA HIS A 209 25.47 11.08 9.57
C HIS A 209 24.09 11.77 9.57
N PHE A 210 23.38 11.66 10.69
CA PHE A 210 22.03 12.18 10.88
C PHE A 210 22.03 13.34 11.88
N LYS A 211 22.68 14.44 11.50
CA LYS A 211 22.94 15.56 12.41
C LYS A 211 21.63 16.21 12.89
N ARG A 212 20.66 16.41 11.99
CA ARG A 212 19.35 17.02 12.35
C ARG A 212 18.59 16.11 13.32
N ALA A 213 18.56 14.80 13.06
CA ALA A 213 17.91 13.85 13.94
C ALA A 213 18.58 13.76 15.31
N GLU A 214 19.90 13.70 15.37
CA GLU A 214 20.64 13.68 16.65
C GLU A 214 20.39 14.95 17.47
N GLN A 215 20.37 16.12 16.83
CA GLN A 215 20.04 17.38 17.49
C GLN A 215 18.59 17.40 18.00
N ALA A 216 17.63 17.00 17.16
CA ALA A 216 16.22 16.93 17.50
C ALA A 216 15.97 16.02 18.72
N LEU A 217 16.56 14.82 18.72
CA LEU A 217 16.44 13.87 19.82
C LEU A 217 17.06 14.39 21.12
N ARG A 218 18.22 15.05 21.04
CA ARG A 218 18.86 15.69 22.22
C ARG A 218 17.99 16.79 22.82
N GLN A 219 17.35 17.62 21.99
CA GLN A 219 16.43 18.67 22.46
C GLN A 219 15.21 18.06 23.17
N LEU A 220 14.62 17.02 22.59
CA LEU A 220 13.50 16.30 23.20
C LEU A 220 13.87 15.63 24.52
N SER A 221 15.07 15.05 24.65
CA SER A 221 15.55 14.48 25.91
C SER A 221 15.78 15.52 27.01
N LYS A 222 16.08 16.77 26.66
CA LYS A 222 16.32 17.88 27.61
C LYS A 222 15.03 18.60 28.03
N GLY A 223 13.85 18.18 27.55
CA GLY A 223 12.58 18.84 27.85
C GLY A 223 12.44 20.23 27.20
N GLN A 224 13.35 20.63 26.30
CA GLN A 224 13.22 21.84 25.50
C GLN A 224 12.24 21.56 24.37
N LEU A 225 10.95 21.61 24.70
CA LEU A 225 9.87 21.49 23.74
C LEU A 225 9.77 22.83 22.97
N PRO A 226 9.83 22.84 21.63
CA PRO A 226 9.25 23.95 20.89
C PRO A 226 7.74 23.88 21.15
N GLY A 227 7.22 24.84 21.90
CA GLY A 227 5.80 25.10 22.03
C GLY A 227 5.37 26.18 21.03
N PRO A 228 4.08 26.27 20.67
CA PRO A 228 3.56 27.47 20.02
C PRO A 228 3.74 28.65 20.98
N THR A 229 4.34 29.73 20.49
CA THR A 229 4.46 30.99 21.25
C THR A 229 3.08 31.47 21.69
N PRO A 230 2.92 31.96 22.94
CA PRO A 230 1.70 32.64 23.35
C PRO A 230 1.46 33.82 22.40
N LYS A 231 0.19 34.05 22.02
CA LYS A 231 -0.20 35.24 21.26
C LYS A 231 0.36 36.47 21.99
N ALA A 232 1.18 37.25 21.30
CA ALA A 232 1.57 38.57 21.76
C ALA A 232 0.28 39.37 21.98
N THR A 233 0.08 39.82 23.21
CA THR A 233 -0.89 40.85 23.54
C THR A 233 -0.58 42.06 22.67
N VAL A 234 -1.54 42.43 21.83
CA VAL A 234 -1.51 43.70 21.09
C VAL A 234 -1.62 44.81 22.14
N PRO A 235 -0.68 45.77 22.21
CA PRO A 235 -0.89 46.94 23.05
C PRO A 235 -1.97 47.80 22.41
N GLU A 236 -3.02 48.11 23.18
CA GLU A 236 -3.96 49.16 22.84
C GLU A 236 -3.20 50.47 22.64
N ILE A 237 -3.42 51.10 21.48
CA ILE A 237 -3.03 52.48 21.23
C ILE A 237 -4.08 53.33 21.95
N MET A 238 -3.73 53.86 23.12
CA MET A 238 -4.47 54.97 23.73
C MET A 238 -3.93 56.29 23.20
N GLU A 239 -4.85 57.11 22.73
CA GLU A 239 -4.65 58.47 22.25
C GLU A 239 -4.03 59.37 23.33
N ALA A 240 -3.21 60.31 22.88
CA ALA A 240 -2.56 61.32 23.69
C ALA A 240 -3.53 62.42 24.10
N GLU A 241 -3.49 62.83 25.37
CA GLU A 241 -3.71 64.23 25.78
C GLU A 241 -3.04 64.52 27.15
N GLY A 242 -2.43 65.70 27.27
CA GLY A 242 -2.34 66.45 28.52
C GLY A 242 -1.11 66.24 29.42
N ALA A 243 -0.12 67.14 29.30
CA ALA A 243 0.74 67.57 30.42
C ALA A 243 -0.12 68.37 31.45
N PRO A 244 0.24 68.54 32.75
CA PRO A 244 1.53 69.13 33.18
C PRO A 244 2.07 68.65 34.56
N GLY A 245 3.22 69.21 34.97
CA GLY A 245 3.44 69.57 36.39
C GLY A 245 4.66 68.95 37.08
N GLN A 246 5.53 69.84 37.57
CA GLN A 246 6.78 69.62 38.32
C GLN A 246 6.57 69.14 39.78
N ASP A 247 7.69 68.69 40.38
CA ASP A 247 8.09 68.74 41.81
C ASP A 247 8.25 67.37 42.49
N ASN A 248 9.09 67.12 43.50
CA ASN A 248 10.43 67.58 43.91
C ASN A 248 10.87 66.58 45.04
N CYS A 249 12.17 66.54 45.35
CA CYS A 249 12.83 66.17 46.63
C CYS A 249 12.61 64.81 47.39
N ASP A 250 13.70 64.01 47.41
CA ASP A 250 14.55 63.57 48.55
C ASP A 250 14.11 62.71 49.77
N ALA A 251 15.05 61.80 50.11
CA ALA A 251 15.50 61.30 51.44
C ALA A 251 15.06 59.90 51.96
N GLN A 252 16.04 58.96 51.97
CA GLN A 252 16.61 58.12 53.08
C GLN A 252 15.66 57.68 54.24
N GLN A 253 15.64 56.46 54.81
CA GLN A 253 16.66 55.44 55.13
C GLN A 253 15.99 54.11 55.62
N ALA A 254 16.76 53.01 55.65
CA ALA A 254 16.47 51.55 55.85
C ALA A 254 16.02 51.11 57.30
N PRO A 255 15.89 49.81 57.75
CA PRO A 255 16.44 48.53 57.22
C PRO A 255 15.69 47.16 57.45
N GLN A 256 16.34 46.05 56.97
CA GLN A 256 16.20 44.59 57.26
C GLN A 256 15.11 43.80 56.48
N GLY A 257 15.29 42.70 55.72
CA GLY A 257 16.31 41.67 55.38
C GLY A 257 15.61 40.27 55.37
N PRO A 258 16.09 39.14 54.78
CA PRO A 258 16.91 38.89 53.58
C PRO A 258 16.20 37.96 52.54
N GLY A 259 16.63 37.98 51.27
CA GLY A 259 16.18 37.01 50.25
C GLY A 259 16.84 37.25 48.90
N THR A 260 17.92 36.52 48.64
CA THR A 260 18.83 36.62 47.50
C THR A 260 18.15 36.47 46.13
N VAL A 261 18.18 37.53 45.33
CA VAL A 261 17.91 37.50 43.88
C VAL A 261 19.23 37.23 43.16
N PRO A 262 19.32 36.25 42.23
CA PRO A 262 20.54 36.04 41.45
C PRO A 262 20.77 37.22 40.48
N PRO A 263 22.02 37.61 40.20
CA PRO A 263 22.27 38.74 39.32
C PRO A 263 21.82 38.43 37.89
N PRO A 264 21.43 39.45 37.09
CA PRO A 264 21.11 39.27 35.70
C PRO A 264 22.36 38.70 35.01
N ARG A 265 22.20 37.55 34.34
CA ARG A 265 23.28 36.99 33.50
C ARG A 265 23.65 38.03 32.46
N GLY A 266 24.86 38.57 32.58
CA GLY A 266 25.44 39.44 31.54
C GLY A 266 25.51 38.72 30.20
N PRO A 267 25.71 39.45 29.09
CA PRO A 267 25.73 38.87 27.76
C PRO A 267 26.84 37.81 27.70
N LEU A 268 26.48 36.58 27.33
CA LEU A 268 27.43 35.51 27.05
C LEU A 268 28.37 36.00 25.95
N ARG A 269 29.64 36.28 26.27
CA ARG A 269 30.67 36.51 25.26
C ARG A 269 30.92 35.18 24.55
N THR A 270 30.34 35.02 23.36
CA THR A 270 30.72 33.98 22.41
C THR A 270 31.88 34.50 21.58
N CYS A 271 33.05 33.86 21.70
CA CYS A 271 34.23 34.18 20.88
C CYS A 271 34.19 33.29 19.61
N GLY A 272 33.91 33.89 18.45
CA GLY A 272 33.86 33.21 17.15
C GLY A 272 33.21 34.10 16.09
N PRO A 273 33.31 33.75 14.78
CA PRO A 273 32.57 34.48 13.75
C PRO A 273 31.07 34.37 14.02
N LEU A 274 30.41 35.51 14.17
CA LEU A 274 28.96 35.63 14.28
C LEU A 274 28.36 35.14 12.96
N THR A 275 27.57 34.06 12.96
CA THR A 275 26.86 33.66 11.74
C THR A 275 25.52 34.39 11.66
N ASP A 276 24.94 34.50 10.45
CA ASP A 276 23.64 35.14 10.27
C ASP A 276 22.56 34.46 11.13
N GLU A 277 22.70 33.17 11.41
CA GLU A 277 21.83 32.40 12.30
C GLU A 277 21.95 32.78 13.79
N ASP A 278 23.07 33.37 14.22
CA ASP A 278 23.27 33.86 15.59
C ASP A 278 22.59 35.22 15.82
N VAL A 279 22.44 36.02 14.75
CA VAL A 279 21.83 37.36 14.77
C VAL A 279 20.34 37.30 14.44
N VAL A 280 19.98 36.47 13.47
CA VAL A 280 18.62 36.28 13.00
C VAL A 280 18.14 34.92 13.49
N ARG A 281 17.28 34.93 14.52
CA ARG A 281 16.48 33.74 14.84
C ARG A 281 15.62 33.42 13.63
N LEU A 282 16.06 32.46 12.82
CA LEU A 282 15.24 31.90 11.77
C LEU A 282 13.96 31.38 12.42
N GLN A 283 12.83 31.99 12.07
CA GLN A 283 11.53 31.44 12.39
C GLN A 283 11.49 30.01 11.85
N PRO A 284 10.86 29.04 12.55
CA PRO A 284 10.65 27.72 11.99
C PRO A 284 10.10 27.89 10.57
N CYS A 285 10.79 27.32 9.57
CA CYS A 285 10.34 27.38 8.18
C CYS A 285 8.87 26.93 8.14
N GLU A 286 8.00 27.77 7.57
CA GLU A 286 6.59 27.42 7.43
C GLU A 286 6.51 26.21 6.50
N LYS A 287 6.18 25.05 7.08
CA LYS A 287 6.02 23.82 6.29
C LYS A 287 4.93 24.03 5.26
N LYS A 288 5.14 23.50 4.05
CA LYS A 288 4.11 23.46 3.00
C LYS A 288 2.82 22.90 3.62
N ARG A 289 1.73 23.66 3.62
CA ARG A 289 0.46 23.17 4.15
C ARG A 289 -0.07 22.04 3.27
N LEU A 290 -0.48 20.92 3.90
CA LEU A 290 -1.16 19.83 3.21
C LEU A 290 -2.66 20.13 3.15
N ASP A 291 -3.10 20.81 2.10
CA ASP A 291 -4.53 20.96 1.84
C ASP A 291 -5.04 19.88 0.88
N ILE A 292 -5.73 18.91 1.49
CA ILE A 292 -6.38 17.80 0.79
C ILE A 292 -7.84 17.64 1.20
N SER A 293 -8.48 18.67 1.75
CA SER A 293 -9.90 18.61 2.10
C SER A 293 -10.74 18.27 0.87
N GLY A 294 -11.73 17.38 1.03
CA GLY A 294 -12.60 16.90 -0.04
C GLY A 294 -11.93 15.99 -1.08
N LYS A 295 -10.62 15.73 -1.00
CA LYS A 295 -9.91 14.86 -1.94
C LYS A 295 -10.11 13.38 -1.60
N LEU A 296 -10.18 12.53 -2.61
CA LEU A 296 -10.27 11.08 -2.44
C LEU A 296 -8.89 10.47 -2.24
N TYR A 297 -8.68 9.86 -1.08
CA TYR A 297 -7.37 9.35 -0.67
C TYR A 297 -7.31 7.81 -0.76
N LEU A 298 -6.46 7.29 -1.65
CA LEU A 298 -6.15 5.85 -1.68
C LEU A 298 -5.29 5.45 -0.47
N ALA A 299 -5.78 4.49 0.31
CA ALA A 299 -5.08 4.00 1.49
C ALA A 299 -3.75 3.31 1.14
N PRO A 300 -2.77 3.34 2.06
CA PRO A 300 -1.60 2.47 1.98
C PRO A 300 -2.02 1.01 2.20
N LEU A 301 -1.84 0.17 1.17
CA LEU A 301 -2.31 -1.22 1.12
C LEU A 301 -1.13 -2.18 0.97
N THR A 302 -0.68 -2.81 2.05
CA THR A 302 0.44 -3.75 1.96
C THR A 302 0.17 -4.89 0.96
N THR A 303 1.14 -5.19 0.11
CA THR A 303 1.13 -6.14 -1.02
C THR A 303 0.46 -5.61 -2.29
N CYS A 304 -0.73 -5.01 -2.18
CA CYS A 304 -1.51 -4.64 -3.37
C CYS A 304 -1.40 -3.15 -3.74
N GLY A 305 -1.02 -2.26 -2.81
CA GLY A 305 -0.85 -0.81 -3.00
C GLY A 305 0.45 -0.40 -3.67
N ASN A 306 1.02 -1.29 -4.49
CA ASN A 306 2.22 -1.04 -5.26
C ASN A 306 1.98 0.03 -6.34
N LEU A 307 3.06 0.59 -6.89
CA LEU A 307 2.98 1.70 -7.84
C LEU A 307 2.05 1.41 -9.04
N PRO A 308 2.12 0.24 -9.71
CA PRO A 308 1.17 -0.11 -10.77
C PRO A 308 -0.30 0.00 -10.36
N PHE A 309 -0.68 -0.53 -9.20
CA PHE A 309 -2.05 -0.43 -8.69
C PHE A 309 -2.47 1.02 -8.40
N ARG A 310 -1.58 1.82 -7.81
CA ARG A 310 -1.87 3.24 -7.53
C ARG A 310 -2.09 4.02 -8.83
N ARG A 311 -1.37 3.71 -9.90
CA ARG A 311 -1.58 4.30 -11.23
C ARG A 311 -2.94 3.94 -11.81
N VAL A 312 -3.38 2.68 -11.68
CA VAL A 312 -4.75 2.28 -12.04
C VAL A 312 -5.77 3.14 -11.28
N CYS A 313 -5.63 3.29 -9.95
CA CYS A 313 -6.54 4.15 -9.18
C CYS A 313 -6.45 5.64 -9.56
N LYS A 314 -5.27 6.17 -9.92
CA LYS A 314 -5.12 7.54 -10.44
C LYS A 314 -5.92 7.74 -11.74
N ARG A 315 -5.89 6.77 -12.66
CA ARG A 315 -6.71 6.81 -13.91
C ARG A 315 -8.21 6.93 -13.60
N PHE A 316 -8.67 6.30 -12.52
CA PHE A 316 -10.06 6.38 -12.06
C PHE A 316 -10.35 7.56 -11.13
N GLY A 317 -9.41 8.49 -10.95
CA GLY A 317 -9.66 9.73 -10.22
C GLY A 317 -9.35 9.66 -8.73
N ALA A 318 -8.49 8.76 -8.26
CA ALA A 318 -7.86 8.95 -6.95
C ALA A 318 -7.07 10.27 -6.95
N ASP A 319 -7.22 11.09 -5.91
CA ASP A 319 -6.56 12.41 -5.84
C ASP A 319 -5.24 12.31 -5.08
N VAL A 320 -5.25 11.62 -3.95
CA VAL A 320 -4.09 11.40 -3.09
C VAL A 320 -3.71 9.91 -3.10
N THR A 321 -2.43 9.62 -3.27
CA THR A 321 -1.89 8.26 -3.18
C THR A 321 -0.85 8.18 -2.06
N CYS A 322 -0.70 6.99 -1.48
CA CYS A 322 0.34 6.74 -0.50
C CYS A 322 0.98 5.38 -0.76
N GLY A 323 2.30 5.32 -0.65
CA GLY A 323 3.08 4.10 -0.77
C GLY A 323 2.65 3.06 0.27
N GLU A 324 3.01 1.80 0.03
CA GLU A 324 2.82 0.76 1.04
C GLU A 324 3.62 1.09 2.32
N MET A 325 3.19 0.52 3.44
CA MET A 325 3.88 0.66 4.72
C MET A 325 5.35 0.22 4.61
N ALA A 326 6.28 1.17 4.75
CA ALA A 326 7.72 0.95 4.71
C ALA A 326 8.34 0.92 6.12
N VAL A 327 9.10 -0.13 6.42
CA VAL A 327 9.75 -0.32 7.72
C VAL A 327 11.04 0.48 7.80
N CYS A 328 11.11 1.43 8.73
CA CYS A 328 12.23 2.38 8.84
C CYS A 328 13.61 1.72 8.97
N ILE A 329 13.70 0.62 9.72
CA ILE A 329 14.97 -0.12 9.90
C ILE A 329 15.49 -0.66 8.56
N ASN A 330 14.60 -1.18 7.72
CA ASN A 330 14.97 -1.75 6.42
C ASN A 330 15.40 -0.66 5.43
N LEU A 331 14.77 0.52 5.49
CA LEU A 331 15.16 1.69 4.72
C LEU A 331 16.57 2.16 5.11
N LEU A 332 16.85 2.30 6.41
CA LEU A 332 18.16 2.66 6.94
C LEU A 332 19.26 1.63 6.63
N GLN A 333 18.88 0.37 6.39
CA GLN A 333 19.79 -0.69 5.96
C GLN A 333 20.01 -0.73 4.43
N GLY A 334 19.35 0.14 3.67
CA GLY A 334 19.46 0.17 2.20
C GLY A 334 18.90 -1.09 1.53
N GLN A 335 17.85 -1.70 2.10
CA GLN A 335 17.19 -2.86 1.51
C GLN A 335 16.39 -2.45 0.26
N THR A 336 16.77 -2.94 -0.91
CA THR A 336 16.16 -2.54 -2.20
C THR A 336 14.65 -2.82 -2.24
N SER A 337 14.18 -3.91 -1.63
CA SER A 337 12.76 -4.26 -1.59
C SER A 337 11.92 -3.24 -0.82
N GLU A 338 12.48 -2.64 0.24
CA GLU A 338 11.80 -1.63 1.04
C GLU A 338 11.79 -0.28 0.33
N TRP A 339 12.92 0.09 -0.28
CA TRP A 339 13.03 1.32 -1.07
C TRP A 339 12.14 1.31 -2.31
N ALA A 340 11.80 0.14 -2.85
CA ALA A 340 10.84 0.03 -3.95
C ALA A 340 9.43 0.55 -3.57
N LEU A 341 9.09 0.57 -2.28
CA LEU A 341 7.80 1.07 -1.78
C LEU A 341 7.70 2.61 -1.84
N LEU A 342 8.83 3.30 -1.93
CA LEU A 342 8.95 4.76 -1.94
C LEU A 342 8.83 5.37 -3.35
N LYS A 343 8.83 4.52 -4.38
CA LYS A 343 8.79 4.95 -5.79
C LYS A 343 7.49 5.69 -6.11
N ARG A 344 7.63 6.80 -6.83
CA ARG A 344 6.55 7.69 -7.28
C ARG A 344 6.53 7.75 -8.82
N HIS A 345 5.34 7.75 -9.42
CA HIS A 345 5.16 8.07 -10.83
C HIS A 345 4.69 9.54 -10.99
N PRO A 346 5.05 10.26 -12.07
CA PRO A 346 4.67 11.66 -12.25
C PRO A 346 3.16 11.92 -12.29
N CYS A 347 2.36 10.91 -12.63
CA CYS A 347 0.90 11.02 -12.57
C CYS A 347 0.34 11.08 -11.13
N GLU A 348 1.16 10.86 -10.10
CA GLU A 348 0.73 10.97 -8.69
C GLU A 348 0.90 12.43 -8.23
N ASP A 349 -0.15 13.22 -8.33
CA ASP A 349 -0.13 14.67 -8.00
C ASP A 349 0.21 14.94 -6.55
N VAL A 350 -0.41 14.18 -5.63
CA VAL A 350 -0.13 14.24 -4.18
C VAL A 350 0.25 12.85 -3.71
N PHE A 351 1.52 12.68 -3.36
CA PHE A 351 2.08 11.37 -2.97
C PHE A 351 2.66 11.39 -1.56
N GLY A 352 2.23 10.45 -0.73
CA GLY A 352 2.78 10.22 0.60
C GLY A 352 3.58 8.93 0.74
N VAL A 353 4.46 8.91 1.73
CA VAL A 353 5.15 7.68 2.18
C VAL A 353 4.71 7.35 3.60
N GLN A 354 4.19 6.13 3.81
CA GLN A 354 3.86 5.64 5.14
C GLN A 354 5.04 4.87 5.76
N LEU A 355 5.47 5.31 6.94
CA LEU A 355 6.55 4.72 7.72
C LEU A 355 6.05 3.89 8.90
N GLU A 356 6.73 2.78 9.17
CA GLU A 356 6.49 1.87 10.29
C GLU A 356 7.74 1.72 11.16
N GLY A 357 7.56 1.88 12.46
CA GLY A 357 8.61 1.78 13.46
C GLY A 357 8.11 2.03 14.87
N ALA A 358 8.97 1.77 15.86
CA ALA A 358 8.61 1.80 17.28
C ALA A 358 9.49 2.72 18.14
N PHE A 359 10.56 3.29 17.56
CA PHE A 359 11.61 3.98 18.31
C PHE A 359 11.86 5.38 17.74
N PRO A 360 11.88 6.43 18.59
CA PRO A 360 12.15 7.81 18.16
C PRO A 360 13.44 7.97 17.36
N ASP A 361 14.53 7.32 17.79
CA ASP A 361 15.82 7.37 17.09
C ASP A 361 15.72 6.92 15.63
N THR A 362 15.17 5.72 15.42
CA THR A 362 15.03 5.12 14.10
C THR A 362 14.06 5.91 13.23
N MET A 363 12.92 6.31 13.78
CA MET A 363 11.89 7.05 13.03
C MET A 363 12.40 8.43 12.59
N THR A 364 13.08 9.16 13.49
CA THR A 364 13.61 10.50 13.21
C THR A 364 14.76 10.44 12.19
N LYS A 365 15.68 9.49 12.31
CA LYS A 365 16.75 9.27 11.31
C LYS A 365 16.19 8.90 9.94
N CYS A 366 15.16 8.05 9.91
CA CYS A 366 14.49 7.69 8.67
C CYS A 366 13.81 8.91 8.04
N ALA A 367 13.14 9.74 8.84
CA ALA A 367 12.54 10.99 8.36
C ALA A 367 13.56 11.96 7.76
N GLU A 368 14.70 12.17 8.43
CA GLU A 368 15.81 12.96 7.87
C GLU A 368 16.35 12.35 6.57
N LEU A 369 16.48 11.02 6.51
CA LEU A 369 16.92 10.33 5.30
C LEU A 369 15.97 10.62 4.14
N LEU A 370 14.66 10.46 4.35
CA LEU A 370 13.67 10.69 3.31
C LEU A 370 13.67 12.14 2.84
N ASN A 371 13.72 13.10 3.78
CA ASN A 371 13.77 14.53 3.47
C ASN A 371 14.92 14.91 2.54
N ARG A 372 16.04 14.17 2.61
CA ARG A 372 17.26 14.43 1.81
C ARG A 372 17.30 13.69 0.48
N THR A 373 16.51 12.63 0.32
CA THR A 373 16.77 11.63 -0.73
C THR A 373 15.58 11.32 -1.62
N ILE A 374 14.37 11.71 -1.23
CA ILE A 374 13.16 11.43 -2.01
C ILE A 374 12.24 12.66 -2.10
N GLU A 375 11.38 12.67 -3.12
CA GLU A 375 10.34 13.67 -3.32
C GLU A 375 8.99 13.10 -2.87
N VAL A 376 8.39 13.72 -1.86
CA VAL A 376 7.08 13.37 -1.29
C VAL A 376 6.34 14.66 -0.93
N ASP A 377 5.01 14.60 -0.88
CA ASP A 377 4.17 15.72 -0.45
C ASP A 377 3.85 15.66 1.05
N PHE A 378 3.94 14.48 1.66
CA PHE A 378 3.81 14.26 3.10
C PHE A 378 4.45 12.93 3.52
N VAL A 379 4.75 12.80 4.80
CA VAL A 379 5.15 11.53 5.43
C VAL A 379 4.06 11.11 6.41
N ASP A 380 3.65 9.85 6.38
CA ASP A 380 2.63 9.29 7.27
C ASP A 380 3.23 8.31 8.28
N ILE A 381 2.78 8.33 9.52
CA ILE A 381 3.16 7.32 10.53
C ILE A 381 2.06 6.25 10.61
N ASN A 382 2.45 4.99 10.41
CA ASN A 382 1.56 3.87 10.65
C ASN A 382 1.39 3.60 12.15
N VAL A 383 0.20 3.90 12.66
CA VAL A 383 -0.26 3.59 14.02
C VAL A 383 -1.48 2.68 13.97
N GLY A 384 -1.76 2.07 12.82
CA GLY A 384 -2.98 1.31 12.54
C GLY A 384 -2.76 -0.17 12.22
N CYS A 385 -1.53 -0.59 11.91
CA CYS A 385 -1.23 -1.97 11.52
C CYS A 385 -1.53 -2.95 12.67
N PRO A 386 -2.43 -3.94 12.49
CA PRO A 386 -2.81 -4.87 13.55
C PRO A 386 -1.95 -6.15 13.57
N ILE A 387 -0.95 -6.27 12.70
CA ILE A 387 -0.14 -7.48 12.53
C ILE A 387 0.64 -7.76 13.82
N ASP A 388 0.52 -8.98 14.34
CA ASP A 388 1.12 -9.34 15.64
C ASP A 388 2.65 -9.22 15.66
N LEU A 389 3.32 -9.47 14.53
CA LEU A 389 4.76 -9.27 14.40
C LEU A 389 5.17 -7.80 14.58
N VAL A 390 4.35 -6.87 14.06
CA VAL A 390 4.57 -5.42 14.17
C VAL A 390 4.23 -4.95 15.58
N TYR A 391 3.07 -5.38 16.09
CA TYR A 391 2.60 -5.05 17.44
C TYR A 391 3.59 -5.48 18.53
N LYS A 392 4.10 -6.73 18.46
CA LYS A 392 5.07 -7.26 19.45
C LYS A 392 6.39 -6.49 19.45
N LYS A 393 6.80 -5.92 18.31
CA LYS A 393 7.98 -5.03 18.22
C LYS A 393 7.68 -3.62 18.73
N GLY A 394 6.44 -3.32 19.09
CA GLY A 394 6.01 -2.02 19.60
C GLY A 394 5.60 -1.00 18.53
N GLY A 395 5.47 -1.43 17.28
CA GLY A 395 5.03 -0.60 16.16
C GLY A 395 3.52 -0.74 15.88
N GLY A 396 3.05 -0.07 14.82
CA GLY A 396 1.65 -0.03 14.44
C GLY A 396 0.75 0.41 15.60
N CYS A 397 -0.36 -0.30 15.80
CA CYS A 397 -1.32 0.01 16.87
C CYS A 397 -0.75 -0.10 18.30
N ALA A 398 0.42 -0.73 18.52
CA ALA A 398 1.05 -0.75 19.84
C ALA A 398 1.50 0.64 20.30
N LEU A 399 1.77 1.57 19.37
CA LEU A 399 2.15 2.94 19.70
C LEU A 399 1.04 3.72 20.41
N MET A 400 -0.23 3.35 20.20
CA MET A 400 -1.37 4.02 20.84
C MET A 400 -1.33 3.96 22.37
N ASN A 401 -0.76 2.89 22.95
CA ASN A 401 -0.60 2.75 24.40
C ASN A 401 0.75 3.28 24.92
N ARG A 402 1.57 3.89 24.05
CA ARG A 402 2.94 4.33 24.37
C ARG A 402 3.09 5.82 24.13
N SER A 403 2.19 6.63 24.70
CA SER A 403 2.09 8.09 24.44
C SER A 403 3.44 8.80 24.51
N ALA A 404 4.26 8.58 25.55
CA ALA A 404 5.59 9.22 25.65
C ALA A 404 6.53 8.91 24.46
N LYS A 405 6.60 7.64 24.02
CA LYS A 405 7.41 7.28 22.84
C LYS A 405 6.80 7.83 21.56
N PHE A 406 5.47 7.82 21.47
CA PHE A 406 4.76 8.29 20.31
C PHE A 406 4.93 9.81 20.13
N GLN A 407 4.81 10.58 21.21
CA GLN A 407 5.12 12.00 21.26
C GLN A 407 6.54 12.30 20.76
N GLN A 408 7.54 11.56 21.25
CA GLN A 408 8.92 11.72 20.81
C GLN A 408 9.11 11.41 19.32
N ILE A 409 8.42 10.39 18.79
CA ILE A 409 8.43 10.08 17.36
C ILE A 409 7.83 11.23 16.55
N VAL A 410 6.62 11.69 16.89
CA VAL A 410 5.92 12.75 16.14
C VAL A 410 6.74 14.03 16.16
N ARG A 411 7.16 14.49 17.35
CA ARG A 411 7.95 15.72 17.47
C ARG A 411 9.31 15.61 16.78
N GLY A 412 10.01 14.48 16.94
CA GLY A 412 11.33 14.27 16.34
C GLY A 412 11.27 14.30 14.81
N MET A 413 10.35 13.52 14.23
CA MET A 413 10.14 13.51 12.77
C MET A 413 9.71 14.89 12.26
N ASN A 414 8.80 15.57 12.97
CA ASN A 414 8.32 16.87 12.57
C ASN A 414 9.45 17.93 12.54
N GLN A 415 10.48 17.84 13.36
CA GLN A 415 11.61 18.79 13.33
C GLN A 415 12.55 18.60 12.13
N VAL A 416 12.62 17.39 11.56
CA VAL A 416 13.59 17.07 10.48
C VAL A 416 12.96 17.00 9.09
N LEU A 417 11.63 16.98 9.01
CA LEU A 417 10.88 16.99 7.76
C LEU A 417 10.49 18.41 7.35
N ASP A 418 10.67 18.73 6.09
CA ASP A 418 10.22 20.00 5.49
C ASP A 418 8.77 19.87 4.97
N VAL A 419 8.28 18.63 4.81
CA VAL A 419 6.89 18.30 4.47
C VAL A 419 6.04 18.01 5.71
N PRO A 420 4.70 18.09 5.60
CA PRO A 420 3.76 17.69 6.65
C PRO A 420 3.90 16.25 7.09
N LEU A 421 3.71 16.03 8.39
CA LEU A 421 3.65 14.72 9.01
C LEU A 421 2.19 14.36 9.33
N THR A 422 1.71 13.25 8.80
CA THR A 422 0.36 12.72 9.04
C THR A 422 0.42 11.44 9.86
N VAL A 423 -0.71 11.04 10.43
CA VAL A 423 -0.80 9.81 11.24
C VAL A 423 -2.04 9.02 10.85
N LYS A 424 -1.87 7.71 10.61
CA LYS A 424 -2.99 6.78 10.44
C LYS A 424 -3.12 5.85 11.63
N LEU A 425 -4.26 5.89 12.34
CA LEU A 425 -4.54 5.00 13.49
C LEU A 425 -5.89 4.29 13.39
N ARG A 426 -6.20 3.53 14.45
CA ARG A 426 -7.45 2.78 14.68
C ARG A 426 -8.21 3.39 15.85
N THR A 427 -9.44 2.93 16.12
CA THR A 427 -10.21 3.43 17.28
C THR A 427 -9.53 3.12 18.61
N GLY A 428 -8.81 2.00 18.68
CA GLY A 428 -8.09 1.52 19.85
C GLY A 428 -7.45 0.15 19.59
N ILE A 429 -6.90 -0.46 20.63
CA ILE A 429 -6.34 -1.82 20.57
C ILE A 429 -7.45 -2.85 20.83
N HIS A 430 -8.17 -2.69 21.93
CA HIS A 430 -9.20 -3.65 22.36
C HIS A 430 -10.58 -3.31 21.80
N GLU A 431 -11.42 -4.31 21.58
CA GLU A 431 -12.84 -4.07 21.28
C GLU A 431 -13.52 -3.34 22.47
N ARG A 432 -14.43 -2.41 22.18
CA ARG A 432 -15.16 -1.57 23.16
C ARG A 432 -14.31 -0.60 23.99
N THR A 433 -12.98 -0.64 23.89
CA THR A 433 -12.08 0.32 24.53
C THR A 433 -11.46 1.25 23.50
N ASN A 434 -12.19 2.33 23.22
CA ASN A 434 -11.77 3.35 22.28
C ASN A 434 -10.77 4.32 22.94
N LEU A 435 -9.68 4.64 22.24
CA LEU A 435 -8.58 5.50 22.70
C LEU A 435 -8.34 6.71 21.80
N ALA A 436 -8.75 6.66 20.53
CA ALA A 436 -8.44 7.70 19.55
C ALA A 436 -8.87 9.11 20.00
N HIS A 437 -10.07 9.28 20.55
CA HIS A 437 -10.60 10.58 21.00
C HIS A 437 -9.70 11.29 22.03
N ARG A 438 -8.93 10.55 22.83
CA ARG A 438 -7.99 11.13 23.81
C ARG A 438 -6.65 11.50 23.17
N LEU A 439 -6.19 10.71 22.20
CA LEU A 439 -4.92 10.91 21.53
C LEU A 439 -4.97 12.01 20.46
N LEU A 440 -6.14 12.31 19.88
CA LEU A 440 -6.29 13.28 18.80
C LEU A 440 -5.87 14.72 19.18
N PRO A 441 -6.29 15.27 20.34
CA PRO A 441 -5.78 16.56 20.82
C PRO A 441 -4.26 16.55 21.02
N GLU A 442 -3.72 15.48 21.62
CA GLU A 442 -2.28 15.33 21.82
C GLU A 442 -1.52 15.33 20.49
N LEU A 443 -2.00 14.60 19.48
CA LEU A 443 -1.37 14.53 18.16
C LEU A 443 -1.31 15.88 17.46
N ARG A 444 -2.41 16.66 17.55
CA ARG A 444 -2.44 18.05 17.07
C ARG A 444 -1.35 18.86 17.76
N ASP A 445 -1.29 18.80 19.09
CA ASP A 445 -0.34 19.59 19.89
C ASP A 445 1.12 19.13 19.70
N TRP A 446 1.35 17.90 19.24
CA TRP A 446 2.67 17.39 18.86
C TRP A 446 3.08 17.78 17.44
N GLY A 447 2.16 18.32 16.64
CA GLY A 447 2.42 18.85 15.31
C GLY A 447 2.04 17.92 14.16
N ALA A 448 1.15 16.94 14.37
CA ALA A 448 0.54 16.21 13.26
C ALA A 448 -0.32 17.17 12.42
N ALA A 449 -0.14 17.14 11.09
CA ALA A 449 -0.86 18.01 10.17
C ALA A 449 -2.26 17.46 9.82
N LEU A 450 -2.42 16.14 9.83
CA LEU A 450 -3.65 15.43 9.52
C LEU A 450 -3.64 14.06 10.17
N VAL A 451 -4.82 13.60 10.58
CA VAL A 451 -5.00 12.24 11.09
C VAL A 451 -6.00 11.48 10.24
N THR A 452 -5.72 10.21 9.95
CA THR A 452 -6.71 9.27 9.40
C THR A 452 -7.10 8.24 10.45
N LEU A 453 -8.41 8.12 10.72
CA LEU A 453 -8.95 7.16 11.69
C LEU A 453 -9.66 6.01 10.97
N HIS A 454 -9.14 4.80 11.15
CA HIS A 454 -9.87 3.58 10.82
C HIS A 454 -10.90 3.30 11.92
N GLY A 455 -12.19 3.26 11.58
CA GLY A 455 -13.31 3.00 12.50
C GLY A 455 -13.38 1.61 13.12
N ARG A 456 -12.26 0.90 13.31
CA ARG A 456 -12.20 -0.39 14.01
C ARG A 456 -11.02 -0.43 14.96
N SER A 457 -11.14 -1.21 16.02
CA SER A 457 -10.02 -1.55 16.89
C SER A 457 -9.05 -2.51 16.19
N ARG A 458 -7.88 -2.75 16.81
CA ARG A 458 -6.94 -3.78 16.36
C ARG A 458 -7.59 -5.17 16.40
N GLU A 459 -8.22 -5.52 17.52
CA GLU A 459 -8.82 -6.84 17.74
C GLU A 459 -9.94 -7.17 16.76
N GLN A 460 -10.78 -6.17 16.43
CA GLN A 460 -11.86 -6.33 15.47
C GLN A 460 -11.36 -6.70 14.07
N ARG A 461 -10.11 -6.38 13.71
CA ARG A 461 -9.53 -6.60 12.38
C ARG A 461 -10.52 -6.26 11.25
N TYR A 462 -11.16 -7.29 10.69
CA TYR A 462 -12.16 -7.23 9.62
C TYR A 462 -13.47 -7.96 9.97
N THR A 463 -13.66 -8.41 11.21
CA THR A 463 -14.83 -9.20 11.63
C THR A 463 -16.06 -8.33 11.92
N LYS A 464 -15.87 -7.02 12.10
CA LYS A 464 -16.92 -6.04 12.38
C LYS A 464 -16.94 -4.93 11.34
N LEU A 465 -18.06 -4.22 11.26
CA LEU A 465 -18.18 -2.99 10.47
C LEU A 465 -17.40 -1.86 11.14
N ALA A 466 -16.99 -0.87 10.34
CA ALA A 466 -16.40 0.37 10.84
C ALA A 466 -17.45 1.21 11.59
N ASP A 467 -17.08 1.72 12.76
CA ASP A 467 -17.89 2.58 13.62
C ASP A 467 -17.73 4.05 13.19
N TRP A 468 -18.58 4.46 12.24
CA TRP A 468 -18.62 5.83 11.73
C TRP A 468 -19.19 6.84 12.72
N ARG A 469 -20.04 6.40 13.67
CA ARG A 469 -20.53 7.27 14.76
C ARG A 469 -19.40 7.66 15.71
N TYR A 470 -18.50 6.73 16.01
CA TYR A 470 -17.31 7.07 16.79
C TYR A 470 -16.30 7.93 16.01
N ILE A 471 -16.23 7.78 14.67
CA ILE A 471 -15.43 8.70 13.83
C ILE A 471 -15.99 10.13 13.93
N GLU A 472 -17.31 10.32 13.84
CA GLU A 472 -17.98 11.62 14.01
C GLU A 472 -17.60 12.28 15.36
N GLN A 473 -17.66 11.53 16.46
CA GLN A 473 -17.18 12.01 17.77
C GLN A 473 -15.71 12.45 17.73
N CYS A 474 -14.86 11.69 17.02
CA CYS A 474 -13.44 11.98 16.90
C CYS A 474 -13.15 13.22 16.05
N VAL A 475 -14.01 13.60 15.11
CA VAL A 475 -13.87 14.85 14.33
C VAL A 475 -13.82 16.04 15.28
N THR A 476 -14.76 16.11 16.23
CA THR A 476 -14.80 17.18 17.25
C THR A 476 -13.54 17.19 18.11
N ALA A 477 -13.05 16.03 18.53
CA ALA A 477 -11.85 15.91 19.35
C ALA A 477 -10.55 16.31 18.59
N ALA A 478 -10.51 16.11 17.27
CA ALA A 478 -9.36 16.46 16.43
C ALA A 478 -9.30 17.96 16.09
N SER A 479 -10.44 18.65 16.06
CA SER A 479 -10.56 20.04 15.61
C SER A 479 -9.54 20.98 16.29
N PRO A 480 -8.92 21.93 15.56
CA PRO A 480 -9.10 22.23 14.12
C PRO A 480 -8.25 21.37 13.18
N MET A 481 -7.50 20.37 13.66
CA MET A 481 -6.72 19.48 12.80
C MET A 481 -7.67 18.60 11.96
N PRO A 482 -7.48 18.49 10.64
CA PRO A 482 -8.35 17.70 9.79
C PRO A 482 -8.29 16.21 10.14
N LEU A 483 -9.46 15.58 10.21
CA LEU A 483 -9.62 14.14 10.42
C LEU A 483 -10.20 13.49 9.16
N PHE A 484 -9.51 12.48 8.65
CA PHE A 484 -9.99 11.62 7.57
C PHE A 484 -10.63 10.34 8.13
N GLY A 485 -11.80 9.98 7.61
CA GLY A 485 -12.47 8.73 7.94
C GLY A 485 -11.99 7.55 7.08
N ASN A 486 -11.89 6.36 7.66
CA ASN A 486 -11.50 5.15 6.93
C ASN A 486 -12.27 3.91 7.42
N GLY A 487 -12.83 3.17 6.47
CA GLY A 487 -13.41 1.85 6.73
C GLY A 487 -14.72 1.61 5.99
N ASP A 488 -14.81 0.50 5.27
CA ASP A 488 -16.05 -0.01 4.66
C ASP A 488 -16.76 0.98 3.71
N ILE A 489 -15.96 1.75 2.96
CA ILE A 489 -16.43 2.50 1.79
C ILE A 489 -16.34 1.58 0.57
N LEU A 490 -17.49 1.16 0.03
CA LEU A 490 -17.60 0.30 -1.15
C LEU A 490 -18.47 0.91 -2.26
N SER A 491 -19.18 2.00 -1.99
CA SER A 491 -19.95 2.75 -3.00
C SER A 491 -19.89 4.26 -2.79
N TYR A 492 -20.45 5.01 -3.74
CA TYR A 492 -20.60 6.45 -3.59
C TYR A 492 -21.57 6.83 -2.47
N GLU A 493 -22.60 6.04 -2.19
CA GLU A 493 -23.49 6.27 -1.06
C GLU A 493 -22.80 6.04 0.28
N ASP A 494 -21.89 5.05 0.38
CA ASP A 494 -21.04 4.89 1.57
C ASP A 494 -20.17 6.13 1.77
N ALA A 495 -19.57 6.65 0.69
CA ALA A 495 -18.76 7.86 0.73
C ALA A 495 -19.57 9.08 1.18
N ASN A 496 -20.77 9.26 0.64
CA ASN A 496 -21.67 10.36 1.01
C ASN A 496 -22.07 10.29 2.50
N ARG A 497 -22.48 9.10 2.97
CA ARG A 497 -22.78 8.88 4.40
C ARG A 497 -21.57 9.16 5.29
N ALA A 498 -20.38 8.77 4.84
CA ALA A 498 -19.15 9.04 5.58
C ALA A 498 -18.86 10.55 5.64
N MET A 499 -18.99 11.29 4.55
CA MET A 499 -18.77 12.75 4.53
C MET A 499 -19.75 13.50 5.47
N GLN A 500 -20.97 12.99 5.66
CA GLN A 500 -21.94 13.56 6.61
C GLN A 500 -21.47 13.53 8.08
N THR A 501 -20.47 12.71 8.42
CA THR A 501 -19.89 12.68 9.78
C THR A 501 -18.97 13.87 10.10
N GLY A 502 -18.79 14.80 9.15
CA GLY A 502 -17.94 15.99 9.33
C GLY A 502 -16.45 15.73 9.12
N VAL A 503 -16.05 14.55 8.65
CA VAL A 503 -14.66 14.28 8.25
C VAL A 503 -14.22 15.22 7.13
N ALA A 504 -12.95 15.63 7.15
CA ALA A 504 -12.36 16.48 6.09
C ALA A 504 -12.22 15.74 4.74
N GLY A 505 -12.27 14.41 4.77
CA GLY A 505 -12.23 13.55 3.60
C GLY A 505 -12.25 12.09 4.00
N ILE A 506 -12.26 11.22 2.99
CA ILE A 506 -12.30 9.77 3.18
C ILE A 506 -11.06 9.11 2.58
N MET A 507 -10.54 8.14 3.31
CA MET A 507 -9.52 7.23 2.82
C MET A 507 -10.17 5.90 2.39
N ILE A 508 -9.96 5.52 1.13
CA ILE A 508 -10.53 4.33 0.50
C ILE A 508 -9.49 3.22 0.47
N ALA A 509 -9.83 2.07 1.04
CA ALA A 509 -8.92 0.93 1.17
C ALA A 509 -9.39 -0.28 0.33
N ARG A 510 -10.07 -1.24 0.95
CA ARG A 510 -10.52 -2.48 0.28
C ARG A 510 -11.53 -2.23 -0.84
N GLY A 511 -12.32 -1.15 -0.77
CA GLY A 511 -13.21 -0.74 -1.85
C GLY A 511 -12.46 -0.57 -3.18
N ALA A 512 -11.29 0.08 -3.15
CA ALA A 512 -10.45 0.26 -4.34
C ALA A 512 -9.89 -1.07 -4.89
N LEU A 513 -9.61 -2.05 -4.02
CA LEU A 513 -9.15 -3.37 -4.47
C LEU A 513 -10.27 -4.21 -5.11
N LEU A 514 -11.54 -3.99 -4.73
CA LEU A 514 -12.71 -4.59 -5.38
C LEU A 514 -13.07 -3.85 -6.67
N LYS A 515 -13.00 -2.52 -6.64
CA LYS A 515 -13.43 -1.62 -7.71
C LYS A 515 -12.47 -0.44 -7.78
N PRO A 516 -11.39 -0.49 -8.57
CA PRO A 516 -10.52 0.67 -8.76
C PRO A 516 -11.27 1.89 -9.27
N TRP A 517 -12.39 1.71 -9.98
CA TRP A 517 -13.28 2.77 -10.45
C TRP A 517 -14.22 3.34 -9.38
N LEU A 518 -14.13 2.90 -8.11
CA LEU A 518 -14.92 3.47 -7.01
C LEU A 518 -14.67 4.97 -6.85
N PHE A 519 -13.47 5.45 -7.17
CA PHE A 519 -13.17 6.88 -7.20
C PHE A 519 -14.03 7.62 -8.24
N THR A 520 -14.23 7.03 -9.42
CA THR A 520 -15.13 7.54 -10.46
C THR A 520 -16.58 7.49 -10.01
N GLU A 521 -17.03 6.38 -9.41
CA GLU A 521 -18.39 6.28 -8.85
C GLU A 521 -18.68 7.40 -7.85
N ILE A 522 -17.71 7.72 -6.99
CA ILE A 522 -17.84 8.81 -6.00
C ILE A 522 -17.87 10.17 -6.67
N LYS A 523 -17.03 10.42 -7.67
CA LYS A 523 -17.01 11.70 -8.39
C LYS A 523 -18.26 11.93 -9.24
N GLU A 524 -18.77 10.88 -9.86
CA GLU A 524 -19.96 10.93 -10.74
C GLU A 524 -21.27 10.67 -10.01
N GLN A 525 -21.23 10.31 -8.72
CA GLN A 525 -22.41 10.05 -7.89
C GLN A 525 -23.34 8.98 -8.48
N ARG A 526 -22.74 7.90 -9.03
CA ARG A 526 -23.49 6.77 -9.62
C ARG A 526 -22.71 5.48 -9.53
N HIS A 527 -23.43 4.36 -9.59
CA HIS A 527 -22.80 3.04 -9.76
C HIS A 527 -22.29 2.85 -11.20
N TRP A 528 -21.16 2.17 -11.32
CA TRP A 528 -20.61 1.73 -12.59
C TRP A 528 -20.78 0.22 -12.74
N ASP A 529 -21.51 -0.19 -13.78
CA ASP A 529 -21.66 -1.59 -14.17
C ASP A 529 -20.86 -1.87 -15.45
N ILE A 530 -19.54 -1.93 -15.31
CA ILE A 530 -18.65 -2.13 -16.46
C ILE A 530 -18.66 -3.59 -16.95
N SER A 531 -18.41 -3.76 -18.24
CA SER A 531 -18.34 -5.06 -18.91
C SER A 531 -17.13 -5.89 -18.46
N SER A 532 -17.14 -7.17 -18.79
CA SER A 532 -16.01 -8.08 -18.58
C SER A 532 -14.74 -7.63 -19.32
N SER A 533 -14.90 -7.09 -20.53
CA SER A 533 -13.82 -6.61 -21.39
C SER A 533 -13.15 -5.36 -20.81
N GLU A 534 -13.95 -4.39 -20.37
CA GLU A 534 -13.42 -3.20 -19.67
C GLU A 534 -12.67 -3.60 -18.39
N ARG A 535 -13.15 -4.60 -17.65
CA ARG A 535 -12.43 -5.13 -16.47
C ARG A 535 -11.11 -5.79 -16.85
N LEU A 536 -11.05 -6.52 -17.95
CA LEU A 536 -9.80 -7.11 -18.43
C LEU A 536 -8.81 -6.04 -18.89
N ASP A 537 -9.30 -4.96 -19.49
CA ASP A 537 -8.47 -3.82 -19.90
C ASP A 537 -7.82 -3.14 -18.69
N ILE A 538 -8.53 -3.04 -17.56
CA ILE A 538 -7.95 -2.54 -16.29
C ILE A 538 -6.82 -3.46 -15.79
N LEU A 539 -6.97 -4.78 -15.92
CA LEU A 539 -5.91 -5.72 -15.57
C LEU A 539 -4.73 -5.64 -16.55
N ARG A 540 -5.00 -5.34 -17.83
CA ARG A 540 -3.97 -5.08 -18.84
C ARG A 540 -3.18 -3.82 -18.52
N ASP A 541 -3.84 -2.74 -18.13
CA ASP A 541 -3.19 -1.53 -17.61
C ASP A 541 -2.25 -1.85 -16.44
N PHE A 542 -2.72 -2.64 -15.47
CA PHE A 542 -1.88 -3.05 -14.35
C PHE A 542 -0.66 -3.84 -14.82
N ALA A 543 -0.83 -4.77 -15.77
CA ALA A 543 0.26 -5.54 -16.34
C ALA A 543 1.28 -4.61 -17.03
N HIS A 544 0.81 -3.67 -17.86
CA HIS A 544 1.64 -2.68 -18.53
C HIS A 544 2.44 -1.82 -17.54
N TYR A 545 1.78 -1.24 -16.53
CA TYR A 545 2.44 -0.47 -15.49
C TYR A 545 3.41 -1.33 -14.65
N GLY A 546 3.09 -2.62 -14.48
CA GLY A 546 3.97 -3.59 -13.82
C GLY A 546 5.25 -3.86 -14.60
N LEU A 547 5.15 -4.05 -15.93
CA LEU A 547 6.31 -4.21 -16.80
C LEU A 547 7.18 -2.95 -16.83
N GLU A 548 6.57 -1.77 -16.77
CA GLU A 548 7.30 -0.50 -16.61
C GLU A 548 8.06 -0.44 -15.26
N HIS A 549 7.41 -0.86 -14.18
CA HIS A 549 7.93 -0.67 -12.83
C HIS A 549 8.93 -1.76 -12.38
N TRP A 550 8.70 -3.01 -12.78
CA TRP A 550 9.49 -4.18 -12.38
C TRP A 550 10.34 -4.76 -13.50
N GLY A 551 9.95 -4.54 -14.74
CA GLY A 551 10.71 -4.91 -15.92
C GLY A 551 9.96 -5.77 -16.93
N SER A 552 10.45 -5.76 -18.16
CA SER A 552 9.97 -6.61 -19.24
C SER A 552 10.83 -7.85 -19.45
N ASP A 553 11.89 -8.06 -18.67
CA ASP A 553 12.64 -9.33 -18.62
C ASP A 553 11.83 -10.41 -17.90
N THR A 554 12.31 -11.66 -17.94
CA THR A 554 11.60 -12.79 -17.31
C THR A 554 11.31 -12.54 -15.82
N GLN A 555 12.25 -11.92 -15.09
CA GLN A 555 12.05 -11.63 -13.67
C GLN A 555 10.98 -10.54 -13.46
N GLY A 556 10.99 -9.49 -14.28
CA GLY A 556 10.00 -8.41 -14.24
C GLY A 556 8.59 -8.89 -14.60
N VAL A 557 8.45 -9.73 -15.63
CA VAL A 557 7.17 -10.35 -16.01
C VAL A 557 6.63 -11.20 -14.87
N GLU A 558 7.44 -12.08 -14.28
CA GLU A 558 6.98 -12.96 -13.20
C GLU A 558 6.69 -12.20 -11.90
N LYS A 559 7.42 -11.11 -11.65
CA LYS A 559 7.10 -10.21 -10.53
C LYS A 559 5.77 -9.49 -10.76
N THR A 560 5.52 -9.01 -11.98
CA THR A 560 4.24 -8.41 -12.39
C THR A 560 3.10 -9.40 -12.21
N ARG A 561 3.26 -10.63 -12.74
CA ARG A 561 2.30 -11.73 -12.59
C ARG A 561 1.98 -12.00 -11.13
N ARG A 562 3.00 -12.12 -10.28
CA ARG A 562 2.82 -12.38 -8.86
C ARG A 562 1.95 -11.32 -8.19
N PHE A 563 2.19 -10.03 -8.43
CA PHE A 563 1.39 -8.97 -7.82
C PHE A 563 -0.02 -8.85 -8.44
N LEU A 564 -0.15 -9.12 -9.74
CA LEU A 564 -1.46 -9.25 -10.39
C LEU A 564 -2.29 -10.36 -9.74
N LEU A 565 -1.70 -11.53 -9.50
CA LEU A 565 -2.39 -12.65 -8.85
C LEU A 565 -2.76 -12.35 -7.38
N GLU A 566 -1.90 -11.65 -6.63
CA GLU A 566 -2.26 -11.19 -5.27
C GLU A 566 -3.44 -10.22 -5.32
N TRP A 567 -3.53 -9.34 -6.33
CA TRP A 567 -4.69 -8.47 -6.51
C TRP A 567 -5.94 -9.22 -6.98
N LEU A 568 -5.84 -10.13 -7.95
CA LEU A 568 -6.95 -10.97 -8.42
C LEU A 568 -7.58 -11.79 -7.29
N SER A 569 -6.76 -12.28 -6.34
CA SER A 569 -7.24 -12.95 -5.13
C SER A 569 -8.15 -12.07 -4.25
N PHE A 570 -8.14 -10.76 -4.49
CA PHE A 570 -9.01 -9.78 -3.88
C PHE A 570 -10.14 -9.32 -4.78
N LEU A 571 -9.84 -9.01 -6.03
CA LEU A 571 -10.78 -8.53 -7.04
C LEU A 571 -11.92 -9.52 -7.31
N CYS A 572 -11.66 -10.83 -7.18
CA CYS A 572 -12.68 -11.88 -7.38
C CYS A 572 -13.89 -11.80 -6.44
N ARG A 573 -13.84 -10.91 -5.44
CA ARG A 573 -14.96 -10.62 -4.53
C ARG A 573 -15.97 -9.64 -5.12
N TYR A 574 -15.60 -8.88 -6.16
CA TYR A 574 -16.53 -7.98 -6.82
C TYR A 574 -17.62 -8.78 -7.53
N VAL A 575 -18.86 -8.33 -7.34
CA VAL A 575 -20.02 -8.82 -8.08
C VAL A 575 -20.50 -7.68 -8.98
N PRO A 576 -20.64 -7.91 -10.30
CA PRO A 576 -21.16 -6.89 -11.21
C PRO A 576 -22.52 -6.34 -10.76
N VAL A 577 -22.73 -5.04 -10.97
CA VAL A 577 -23.88 -4.32 -10.40
C VAL A 577 -25.19 -4.85 -10.98
N GLY A 578 -25.23 -5.15 -12.28
CA GLY A 578 -26.42 -5.71 -12.95
C GLY A 578 -26.80 -7.14 -12.52
N LEU A 579 -26.05 -7.75 -11.61
CA LEU A 579 -26.29 -9.10 -11.07
C LEU A 579 -26.76 -9.04 -9.61
N LEU A 580 -26.67 -7.88 -8.97
CA LEU A 580 -27.08 -7.67 -7.58
C LEU A 580 -28.55 -7.27 -7.53
N GLU A 581 -29.34 -7.90 -6.67
CA GLU A 581 -30.71 -7.45 -6.40
C GLU A 581 -30.73 -6.20 -5.51
N ARG A 582 -29.75 -6.11 -4.61
CA ARG A 582 -29.61 -5.00 -3.67
C ARG A 582 -28.23 -4.36 -3.79
N LEU A 583 -28.24 -3.04 -3.90
CA LEU A 583 -27.05 -2.20 -3.85
C LEU A 583 -26.97 -1.44 -2.50
N PRO A 584 -25.76 -1.10 -2.02
CA PRO A 584 -24.45 -1.54 -2.52
C PRO A 584 -24.02 -2.89 -1.94
N GLN A 585 -23.07 -3.55 -2.62
CA GLN A 585 -22.38 -4.74 -2.09
C GLN A 585 -21.63 -4.39 -0.80
N ARG A 586 -21.76 -5.23 0.24
CA ARG A 586 -21.02 -5.07 1.49
C ARG A 586 -19.77 -5.95 1.52
N ILE A 587 -18.71 -5.46 2.17
CA ILE A 587 -17.42 -6.18 2.23
C ILE A 587 -17.48 -7.54 2.93
N ASN A 588 -18.43 -7.74 3.84
CA ASN A 588 -18.60 -8.98 4.60
C ASN A 588 -19.57 -9.95 3.91
N GLU A 589 -20.22 -9.53 2.82
CA GLU A 589 -21.06 -10.42 2.03
C GLU A 589 -20.17 -11.41 1.26
N ARG A 590 -20.58 -12.67 1.32
CA ARG A 590 -19.97 -13.77 0.58
C ARG A 590 -21.01 -14.19 -0.45
N PRO A 591 -20.87 -13.79 -1.72
CA PRO A 591 -21.83 -14.21 -2.73
C PRO A 591 -21.83 -15.74 -2.83
N PRO A 592 -23.00 -16.40 -2.98
CA PRO A 592 -23.07 -17.77 -3.47
C PRO A 592 -22.39 -17.90 -4.84
N TYR A 593 -22.23 -19.14 -5.32
CA TYR A 593 -21.76 -19.35 -6.69
C TYR A 593 -22.77 -18.77 -7.68
N TYR A 594 -22.26 -18.03 -8.67
CA TYR A 594 -23.06 -17.41 -9.72
C TYR A 594 -22.31 -17.49 -11.04
N LEU A 595 -23.05 -17.67 -12.14
CA LEU A 595 -22.52 -17.45 -13.48
C LEU A 595 -22.62 -15.96 -13.80
N GLY A 596 -21.51 -15.37 -14.25
CA GLY A 596 -21.53 -14.00 -14.73
C GLY A 596 -22.28 -13.88 -16.05
N ARG A 597 -22.37 -12.67 -16.60
CA ARG A 597 -23.02 -12.42 -17.90
C ARG A 597 -22.32 -13.12 -19.07
N ASP A 598 -21.03 -13.41 -18.89
CA ASP A 598 -20.21 -14.15 -19.84
C ASP A 598 -19.16 -15.03 -19.13
N TYR A 599 -18.36 -15.73 -19.94
CA TYR A 599 -17.28 -16.58 -19.47
C TYR A 599 -16.25 -15.84 -18.62
N LEU A 600 -15.87 -14.63 -19.05
CA LEU A 600 -14.80 -13.87 -18.44
C LEU A 600 -15.23 -13.30 -17.08
N GLU A 601 -16.48 -12.87 -16.94
CA GLU A 601 -17.06 -12.51 -15.64
C GLU A 601 -17.04 -13.67 -14.66
N THR A 602 -17.44 -14.86 -15.14
CA THR A 602 -17.43 -16.09 -14.35
C THR A 602 -16.02 -16.48 -13.95
N LEU A 603 -15.05 -16.37 -14.86
CA LEU A 603 -13.64 -16.63 -14.60
C LEU A 603 -13.08 -15.67 -13.55
N MET A 604 -13.38 -14.37 -13.65
CA MET A 604 -12.97 -13.37 -12.67
C MET A 604 -13.64 -13.55 -11.30
N ALA A 605 -14.83 -14.13 -11.23
CA ALA A 605 -15.52 -14.45 -9.97
C ALA A 605 -14.94 -15.67 -9.25
N SER A 606 -14.16 -16.51 -9.95
CA SER A 606 -13.62 -17.74 -9.37
C SER A 606 -12.67 -17.46 -8.20
N GLN A 607 -12.73 -18.33 -7.19
CA GLN A 607 -11.83 -18.30 -6.03
C GLN A 607 -10.65 -19.29 -6.17
N LYS A 608 -10.56 -20.02 -7.29
CA LYS A 608 -9.46 -20.96 -7.56
C LYS A 608 -8.25 -20.20 -8.12
N ALA A 609 -7.07 -20.49 -7.56
CA ALA A 609 -5.81 -19.87 -8.03
C ALA A 609 -5.47 -20.22 -9.49
N ALA A 610 -5.88 -21.39 -9.98
CA ALA A 610 -5.70 -21.81 -11.37
C ALA A 610 -6.41 -20.87 -12.35
N ASP A 611 -7.62 -20.40 -12.01
CA ASP A 611 -8.38 -19.48 -12.86
C ASP A 611 -7.74 -18.09 -12.90
N TRP A 612 -7.18 -17.62 -11.78
CA TRP A 612 -6.40 -16.39 -11.75
C TRP A 612 -5.12 -16.50 -12.58
N ILE A 613 -4.47 -17.67 -12.55
CA ILE A 613 -3.32 -17.95 -13.41
C ILE A 613 -3.72 -17.83 -14.87
N ARG A 614 -4.85 -18.43 -15.28
CA ARG A 614 -5.38 -18.33 -16.65
C ARG A 614 -5.59 -16.88 -17.08
N ILE A 615 -6.19 -16.03 -16.23
CA ILE A 615 -6.33 -14.59 -16.51
C ILE A 615 -4.96 -13.93 -16.68
N SER A 616 -3.99 -14.27 -15.82
CA SER A 616 -2.64 -13.72 -15.94
C SER A 616 -1.93 -14.18 -17.23
N GLU A 617 -2.23 -15.37 -17.75
CA GLU A 617 -1.68 -15.88 -19.01
C GLU A 617 -2.21 -15.14 -20.22
N MET A 618 -3.48 -14.71 -20.19
CA MET A 618 -4.05 -13.83 -21.21
C MET A 618 -3.30 -12.49 -21.33
N LEU A 619 -2.66 -12.02 -20.26
CA LEU A 619 -2.03 -10.70 -20.18
C LEU A 619 -0.50 -10.72 -20.24
N LEU A 620 0.12 -11.80 -19.77
CA LEU A 620 1.58 -11.92 -19.60
C LEU A 620 2.14 -13.19 -20.25
N GLY A 621 1.34 -13.88 -21.07
CA GLY A 621 1.69 -15.15 -21.69
C GLY A 621 1.79 -16.32 -20.70
N PRO A 622 2.17 -17.52 -21.17
CA PRO A 622 2.09 -18.77 -20.39
C PRO A 622 3.00 -18.74 -19.16
N VAL A 623 2.58 -19.44 -18.11
CA VAL A 623 3.43 -19.64 -16.93
C VAL A 623 4.46 -20.76 -17.15
N PRO A 624 5.58 -20.77 -16.40
CA PRO A 624 6.50 -21.90 -16.39
C PRO A 624 5.79 -23.21 -15.95
N PRO A 625 6.21 -24.40 -16.44
CA PRO A 625 5.52 -25.68 -16.16
C PRO A 625 5.28 -26.02 -14.69
N ASN A 626 6.14 -25.52 -13.78
CA ASN A 626 6.05 -25.77 -12.34
C ASN A 626 5.61 -24.54 -11.53
N PHE A 627 4.95 -23.57 -12.19
CA PHE A 627 4.49 -22.36 -11.52
C PHE A 627 3.33 -22.68 -10.57
N VAL A 628 3.50 -22.32 -9.30
CA VAL A 628 2.45 -22.46 -8.29
C VAL A 628 2.25 -21.11 -7.60
N PHE A 629 1.01 -20.65 -7.59
CA PHE A 629 0.61 -19.47 -6.83
C PHE A 629 -0.17 -19.85 -5.59
N LEU A 630 0.25 -19.31 -4.44
CA LEU A 630 -0.48 -19.39 -3.18
C LEU A 630 -0.71 -17.96 -2.69
N PRO A 631 -1.96 -17.46 -2.61
CA PRO A 631 -2.24 -16.09 -2.19
C PRO A 631 -1.69 -15.83 -0.78
N LYS A 632 -1.13 -14.64 -0.56
CA LYS A 632 -0.59 -14.22 0.75
C LYS A 632 -1.70 -14.17 1.80
N HIS A 633 -2.87 -13.70 1.38
CA HIS A 633 -4.07 -13.67 2.18
C HIS A 633 -4.98 -14.82 1.74
N LYS A 634 -4.82 -16.01 2.33
CA LYS A 634 -6.00 -16.91 2.41
C LYS A 634 -7.01 -16.13 3.23
N ALA A 635 -8.13 -15.74 2.64
CA ALA A 635 -9.25 -15.17 3.38
C ALA A 635 -9.94 -16.25 4.23
N ASN A 636 -9.15 -16.90 5.09
CA ASN A 636 -9.62 -17.70 6.21
C ASN A 636 -10.03 -16.72 7.30
N ALA A 637 -11.08 -15.94 7.03
CA ALA A 637 -11.91 -15.42 8.09
C ALA A 637 -12.82 -16.58 8.51
N TYR A 638 -12.31 -17.35 9.48
CA TYR A 638 -12.92 -18.49 10.18
C TYR A 638 -13.11 -19.83 9.43
N LYS A 639 -12.84 -20.88 10.20
CA LYS A 639 -13.39 -22.23 10.10
C LYS A 639 -14.69 -22.24 10.91
#